data_AF-A0A7J8MSN2-F1
#
_entry.id   AF-A0A7J8MSN2-F1
#
_cell.length_a   1.000
_cell.length_b   1.000
_cell.length_c   1.000
_cell.angle_alpha   90.00
_cell.angle_beta   90.00
_cell.angle_gamma   90.00
#
_symmetry.space_group_name_H-M   'P 1'
#
loop_
_entity.id
_entity.type
_entity.pdbx_description
1 polymer ?
#
loop_
_entity_poly.entity_id
_entity_poly.type
_entity_poly.pdbx_seq_one_letter_code
_entity_poly.pdbx_strand_id
1 'polypeptide(L)'
;MADGKIVPQSGKAFASATERTQNWNGIQQEITGRVQRKLAYSVAAVVRIFGNNVTTATVQATLWVQTPGRNDQYVGIANVQATDKDWVQLQGKFLLNGSPSKVVIYLEGPPPGTDLLVNSLFVKHAEKIPPSPAPVIENPDFGVNIITNSQLDDRTNGWFPLGNCNLSVGSGSPHILPPMARASLGVHEPLSGRYIHVKNRTQTWMGPAQMITDKVKLFLTYQVSAWVRIGSGANGPQNVNVALGVDNQWVNGGQVEINDDRWHEIGGSFRIEKQPSKVMVYIQGPGAGVDLMVAGVQIFPVNREARFKYLRHQADKIRKRDVVLKFSGAGSSSLSGTNVKVVQTQNSFPIGSCMSRTNIDNEDFINFFVKNFNWAVFGNELKWYWTEPQQGNLNYKDADDMVALCQKHNIETRGHCIFWEVQATVQQWIQALNKDDLMKAVQNRLTDLLTRYKGKFKHYDVNNEMLHGSYYQDRLGKDIRANMFKTANQLDPSATLFVNDYHVEDGCDTRSCPERYIEHILDLQEQGAPVGGIGIQGHIDNPVGPVVCTALDKLGILGLPIWFTELDVSSINEHVRGEDLEVMLREAFAHPAVEGIMLWGFWELFMSRDNAHLVNAEGDVNETGKRFLALKHEWLSHARGQVDVQGQFNFRGFHGKYTVEIDTPSKKMVKTFVVDKGDTPLVVPVEL
;
A
#
# COMPACT_ATOMS: atom_id res chain seq x y z
N MET A 1 38.63 15.44 17.92
CA MET A 1 39.10 15.20 19.30
C MET A 1 40.28 16.11 19.56
N ALA A 2 40.26 16.91 20.62
CA ALA A 2 41.45 17.57 21.15
C ALA A 2 41.76 16.87 22.49
N ASP A 3 42.95 16.28 22.61
CA ASP A 3 43.50 15.68 23.83
C ASP A 3 42.71 14.52 24.49
N GLY A 4 41.97 13.73 23.71
CA GLY A 4 41.23 12.57 24.22
C GLY A 4 39.99 12.89 25.07
N LYS A 5 39.64 14.18 25.21
CA LYS A 5 38.42 14.62 25.88
C LYS A 5 37.27 14.78 24.87
N ILE A 6 36.08 14.31 25.25
CA ILE A 6 34.86 14.58 24.48
C ILE A 6 34.51 16.06 24.66
N VAL A 7 34.37 16.78 23.55
CA VAL A 7 33.99 18.20 23.53
C VAL A 7 32.54 18.29 23.07
N PRO A 8 31.69 19.11 23.71
CA PRO A 8 30.32 19.35 23.25
C PRO A 8 30.30 19.87 21.80
N GLN A 9 29.34 19.44 20.98
CA GLN A 9 29.17 19.98 19.62
C GLN A 9 28.83 21.48 19.66
N SER A 10 28.06 21.90 20.66
CA SER A 10 27.67 23.30 20.88
C SER A 10 27.59 23.63 22.37
N GLY A 11 27.75 24.91 22.71
CA GLY A 11 27.73 25.36 24.10
C GLY A 11 28.99 25.00 24.89
N LYS A 12 28.88 25.00 26.22
CA LYS A 12 30.02 24.78 27.14
C LYS A 12 30.04 23.40 27.80
N ALA A 13 28.93 22.65 27.74
CA ALA A 13 28.79 21.35 28.38
C ALA A 13 27.82 20.44 27.61
N PHE A 14 27.83 19.15 27.91
CA PHE A 14 26.83 18.16 27.51
C PHE A 14 26.39 17.37 28.74
N ALA A 15 25.18 16.81 28.70
CA ALA A 15 24.70 15.89 29.72
C ALA A 15 25.20 14.47 29.42
N SER A 16 25.45 13.68 30.46
CA SER A 16 25.90 12.29 30.35
C SER A 16 25.12 11.42 31.32
N ALA A 17 24.52 10.34 30.80
CA ALA A 17 23.99 9.25 31.62
C ALA A 17 25.03 8.12 31.64
N THR A 18 25.70 7.96 32.78
CA THR A 18 26.75 6.97 33.03
C THR A 18 26.25 5.81 33.88
N GLU A 19 27.05 4.75 34.02
CA GLU A 19 26.76 3.60 34.91
C GLU A 19 25.40 2.94 34.63
N ARG A 20 24.99 2.95 33.36
CA ARG A 20 23.69 2.47 32.91
C ARG A 20 23.60 0.95 33.05
N THR A 21 22.65 0.44 33.84
CA THR A 21 22.43 -1.00 34.07
C THR A 21 21.42 -1.63 33.12
N GLN A 22 20.62 -0.80 32.44
CA GLN A 22 19.62 -1.21 31.46
C GLN A 22 19.66 -0.29 30.24
N ASN A 23 19.19 -0.77 29.09
CA ASN A 23 19.16 0.01 27.84
C ASN A 23 18.19 1.22 27.90
N TRP A 24 17.16 1.16 28.74
CA TRP A 24 16.19 2.25 28.97
C TRP A 24 16.65 3.29 30.00
N ASN A 25 17.72 3.01 30.76
CA ASN A 25 18.29 4.02 31.66
C ASN A 25 18.80 5.18 30.81
N GLY A 26 18.32 6.40 31.00
CA GLY A 26 18.60 7.48 30.08
C GLY A 26 18.30 8.86 30.65
N ILE A 27 18.53 9.90 29.85
CA ILE A 27 18.19 11.27 30.23
C ILE A 27 16.70 11.48 29.93
N GLN A 28 15.95 11.91 30.94
CA GLN A 28 14.52 12.12 30.85
C GLN A 28 14.10 13.50 31.36
N GLN A 29 13.00 14.02 30.82
CA GLN A 29 12.36 15.26 31.28
C GLN A 29 10.84 15.14 31.23
N GLU A 30 10.17 15.53 32.31
CA GLU A 30 8.72 15.67 32.31
C GLU A 30 8.30 16.93 31.53
N ILE A 31 7.36 16.75 30.60
CA ILE A 31 6.87 17.80 29.71
C ILE A 31 5.34 17.97 29.77
N THR A 32 4.64 17.33 30.72
CA THR A 32 3.18 17.32 30.85
C THR A 32 2.51 18.69 30.63
N GLY A 33 2.98 19.74 31.31
CA GLY A 33 2.43 21.11 31.19
C GLY A 33 2.96 21.94 30.02
N ARG A 34 3.80 21.35 29.14
CA ARG A 34 4.46 22.03 28.02
C ARG A 34 3.99 21.52 26.66
N VAL A 35 3.15 20.48 26.65
CA VAL A 35 2.59 19.87 25.45
C VAL A 35 1.07 19.88 25.51
N GLN A 36 0.44 19.97 24.34
CA GLN A 36 -1.00 19.96 24.19
C GLN A 36 -1.42 18.75 23.35
N ARG A 37 -2.60 18.21 23.65
CA ARG A 37 -3.18 17.16 22.81
C ARG A 37 -3.51 17.70 21.42
N LYS A 38 -3.45 16.82 20.41
CA LYS A 38 -3.78 17.09 19.00
C LYS A 38 -2.92 18.14 18.31
N LEU A 39 -1.82 18.55 18.94
CA LEU A 39 -0.83 19.43 18.35
C LEU A 39 0.43 18.61 18.03
N ALA A 40 1.00 18.84 16.86
CA ALA A 40 2.21 18.14 16.46
C ALA A 40 3.44 18.82 17.08
N TYR A 41 4.38 18.02 17.57
CA TYR A 41 5.65 18.48 18.13
C TYR A 41 6.80 17.86 17.37
N SER A 42 7.84 18.64 17.09
CA SER A 42 9.13 18.14 16.61
C SER A 42 10.09 17.99 17.77
N VAL A 43 10.81 16.87 17.78
CA VAL A 43 11.92 16.57 18.69
C VAL A 43 13.21 16.58 17.89
N ALA A 44 14.23 17.28 18.39
CA ALA A 44 15.58 17.20 17.87
C ALA A 44 16.57 17.04 19.02
N ALA A 45 17.42 16.02 18.96
CA ALA A 45 18.47 15.79 19.93
C ALA A 45 19.82 15.63 19.22
N VAL A 46 20.88 16.09 19.87
CA VAL A 46 22.27 15.85 19.44
C VAL A 46 22.90 14.90 20.43
N VAL A 47 23.18 13.68 19.97
CA VAL A 47 23.56 12.56 20.83
C VAL A 47 24.88 11.94 20.40
N ARG A 48 25.57 11.32 21.36
CA ARG A 48 26.80 10.54 21.16
C ARG A 48 26.82 9.43 22.20
N ILE A 49 27.50 8.32 21.91
CA ILE A 49 27.74 7.26 22.90
C ILE A 49 29.20 7.24 23.33
N PHE A 50 29.51 6.63 24.46
CA PHE A 50 30.89 6.44 24.88
C PHE A 50 31.05 5.22 25.80
N GLY A 51 32.22 4.59 25.76
CA GLY A 51 32.58 3.51 26.68
C GLY A 51 32.12 2.10 26.25
N ASN A 52 32.52 1.12 27.06
CA ASN A 52 32.17 -0.30 26.91
C ASN A 52 32.57 -0.98 25.58
N ASN A 53 33.61 -0.47 24.89
CA ASN A 53 34.02 -0.94 23.56
C ASN A 53 32.89 -0.95 22.50
N VAL A 54 31.84 -0.15 22.70
CA VAL A 54 30.74 0.00 21.75
C VAL A 54 31.02 1.19 20.84
N THR A 55 31.32 0.92 19.56
CA THR A 55 31.63 1.96 18.57
C THR A 55 30.39 2.52 17.88
N THR A 56 29.31 1.74 17.84
CA THR A 56 28.01 2.17 17.35
C THR A 56 26.88 1.49 18.12
N ALA A 57 25.80 2.24 18.37
CA ALA A 57 24.59 1.72 18.96
C ALA A 57 23.39 2.60 18.57
N THR A 58 22.21 2.01 18.61
CA THR A 58 20.97 2.75 18.40
C THR A 58 20.67 3.61 19.62
N VAL A 59 20.42 4.90 19.40
CA VAL A 59 19.83 5.81 20.38
C VAL A 59 18.43 6.15 19.91
N GLN A 60 17.46 6.12 20.82
CA GLN A 60 16.05 6.37 20.54
C GLN A 60 15.50 7.46 21.46
N ALA A 61 14.64 8.33 20.92
CA ALA A 61 13.78 9.19 21.69
C ALA A 61 12.40 8.54 21.84
N THR A 62 11.90 8.49 23.08
CA THR A 62 10.62 7.86 23.42
C THR A 62 9.81 8.78 24.33
N LEU A 63 8.49 8.78 24.15
CA LEU A 63 7.55 9.35 25.12
C LEU A 63 6.99 8.25 25.99
N TRP A 64 7.10 8.43 27.30
CA TRP A 64 6.28 7.71 28.26
C TRP A 64 5.06 8.55 28.60
N VAL A 65 3.87 8.01 28.32
CA VAL A 65 2.59 8.71 28.42
C VAL A 65 1.69 7.93 29.38
N GLN A 66 1.32 8.58 30.48
CA GLN A 66 0.41 8.03 31.47
C GLN A 66 -0.97 8.65 31.29
N THR A 67 -2.00 7.81 31.20
CA THR A 67 -3.40 8.24 31.13
C THR A 67 -4.19 7.58 32.26
N PRO A 68 -5.00 8.32 33.03
CA PRO A 68 -5.78 7.74 34.12
C PRO A 68 -6.64 6.55 33.66
N GLY A 69 -6.57 5.44 34.40
CA GLY A 69 -7.33 4.23 34.12
C GLY A 69 -6.85 3.41 32.93
N ARG A 70 -5.63 3.66 32.44
CA ARG A 70 -5.03 2.95 31.30
C ARG A 70 -3.60 2.53 31.61
N ASN A 71 -3.11 1.55 30.85
CA ASN A 71 -1.70 1.18 30.87
C ASN A 71 -0.84 2.32 30.33
N ASP A 72 0.39 2.38 30.84
CA ASP A 72 1.41 3.29 30.35
C ASP A 72 1.70 3.03 28.87
N GLN A 73 1.82 4.10 28.10
CA GLN A 73 2.15 4.04 26.67
C GLN A 73 3.58 4.51 26.45
N TYR A 74 4.31 3.79 25.59
CA TYR A 74 5.66 4.11 25.17
C TYR A 74 5.65 4.39 23.67
N VAL A 75 5.75 5.66 23.29
CA VAL A 75 5.68 6.11 21.89
C VAL A 75 7.08 6.45 21.42
N GLY A 76 7.66 5.58 20.58
CA GLY A 76 8.92 5.88 19.90
C GLY A 76 8.74 7.07 18.95
N ILE A 77 9.63 8.06 19.07
CA ILE A 77 9.59 9.30 18.27
C ILE A 77 10.52 9.20 17.07
N ALA A 78 11.77 8.77 17.31
CA ALA A 78 12.79 8.56 16.31
C ALA A 78 13.98 7.80 16.91
N ASN A 79 14.78 7.18 16.05
CA ASN A 79 16.05 6.56 16.43
C ASN A 79 17.16 6.93 15.45
N VAL A 80 18.41 6.78 15.88
CA VAL A 80 19.61 7.02 15.06
C VAL A 80 20.72 6.06 15.47
N GLN A 81 21.59 5.65 14.54
CA GLN A 81 22.86 5.00 14.88
C GLN A 81 23.84 6.05 15.41
N ALA A 82 24.00 6.10 16.73
CA ALA A 82 25.01 6.93 17.36
C ALA A 82 26.38 6.25 17.31
N THR A 83 27.43 7.06 17.36
CA THR A 83 28.83 6.58 17.33
C THR A 83 29.59 7.04 18.55
N ASP A 84 30.70 6.38 18.83
CA ASP A 84 31.64 6.78 19.87
C ASP A 84 32.56 7.93 19.47
N LYS A 85 32.52 8.37 18.21
CA LYS A 85 33.44 9.37 17.63
C LYS A 85 32.79 10.73 17.40
N ASP A 86 31.61 10.73 16.80
CA ASP A 86 30.94 11.92 16.29
C ASP A 86 29.59 12.11 16.96
N TRP A 87 29.22 13.38 17.13
CA TRP A 87 27.88 13.76 17.52
C TRP A 87 26.93 13.58 16.33
N VAL A 88 25.79 12.92 16.57
CA VAL A 88 24.77 12.67 15.54
C VAL A 88 23.47 13.32 15.94
N GLN A 89 22.70 13.76 14.94
CA GLN A 89 21.39 14.36 15.15
C GLN A 89 20.29 13.31 15.05
N LEU A 90 19.46 13.21 16.10
CA LEU A 90 18.21 12.47 16.13
C LEU A 90 17.06 13.46 15.93
N GLN A 91 16.15 13.18 15.01
CA GLN A 91 14.97 14.04 14.77
C GLN A 91 13.72 13.19 14.54
N GLY A 92 12.60 13.63 15.09
CA GLY A 92 11.30 13.01 14.86
C GLY A 92 10.15 13.93 15.22
N LYS A 93 8.93 13.43 15.03
CA LYS A 93 7.69 14.14 15.38
C LYS A 93 6.80 13.25 16.23
N PHE A 94 5.98 13.87 17.07
CA PHE A 94 4.94 13.17 17.81
C PHE A 94 3.68 14.01 17.94
N LEU A 95 2.58 13.34 18.30
CA LEU A 95 1.33 13.99 18.67
C LEU A 95 0.67 13.18 19.79
N LEU A 96 0.08 13.87 20.76
CA LEU A 96 -0.67 13.27 21.86
C LEU A 96 -2.16 13.25 21.51
N ASN A 97 -2.77 12.07 21.41
CA ASN A 97 -4.19 11.95 21.05
C ASN A 97 -5.12 12.21 22.24
N GLY A 98 -4.86 11.53 23.36
CA GLY A 98 -5.66 11.62 24.58
C GLY A 98 -5.30 12.80 25.48
N SER A 99 -5.83 12.75 26.70
CA SER A 99 -5.52 13.71 27.78
C SER A 99 -4.67 13.04 28.85
N PRO A 100 -3.34 12.96 28.66
CA PRO A 100 -2.47 12.29 29.62
C PRO A 100 -2.36 13.06 30.93
N SER A 101 -2.25 12.34 32.04
CA SER A 101 -1.93 12.91 33.36
C SER A 101 -0.44 13.17 33.52
N LYS A 102 0.40 12.46 32.76
CA LYS A 102 1.86 12.63 32.77
C LYS A 102 2.46 12.32 31.41
N VAL A 103 3.40 13.15 30.98
CA VAL A 103 4.18 12.95 29.76
C VAL A 103 5.65 13.17 30.05
N VAL A 104 6.47 12.17 29.79
CA VAL A 104 7.93 12.24 29.94
C VAL A 104 8.57 11.91 28.60
N ILE A 105 9.45 12.78 28.14
CA ILE A 105 10.35 12.47 27.03
C ILE A 105 11.66 11.94 27.59
N TYR A 106 12.19 10.89 27.00
CA TYR A 106 13.49 10.36 27.39
C TYR A 106 14.26 9.78 26.22
N LEU A 107 15.59 9.74 26.36
CA LEU A 107 16.52 9.19 25.38
C LEU A 107 17.10 7.87 25.92
N GLU A 108 17.03 6.80 25.14
CA GLU A 108 17.42 5.44 25.52
C GLU A 108 18.20 4.73 24.40
N GLY A 109 18.58 3.47 24.60
CA GLY A 109 18.97 2.58 23.50
C GLY A 109 20.31 1.87 23.67
N PRO A 110 21.46 2.57 23.87
CA PRO A 110 22.75 1.90 23.87
C PRO A 110 22.82 0.83 24.96
N PRO A 111 23.58 -0.27 24.75
CA PRO A 111 23.65 -1.37 25.70
C PRO A 111 24.00 -0.92 27.12
N PRO A 112 23.59 -1.69 28.15
CA PRO A 112 24.07 -1.49 29.52
C PRO A 112 25.61 -1.34 29.56
N GLY A 113 26.10 -0.41 30.37
CA GLY A 113 27.52 -0.06 30.48
C GLY A 113 28.02 0.98 29.47
N THR A 114 27.27 1.28 28.40
CA THR A 114 27.62 2.33 27.44
C THR A 114 26.97 3.66 27.85
N ASP A 115 27.77 4.71 28.00
CA ASP A 115 27.30 6.04 28.35
C ASP A 115 26.47 6.65 27.22
N LEU A 116 25.40 7.34 27.57
CA LEU A 116 24.58 8.12 26.64
C LEU A 116 24.83 9.61 26.87
N LEU A 117 25.38 10.29 25.86
CA LEU A 117 25.73 11.70 25.91
C LEU A 117 24.75 12.52 25.09
N VAL A 118 24.33 13.66 25.63
CA VAL A 118 23.33 14.56 25.00
C VAL A 118 23.85 15.98 25.04
N ASN A 119 24.16 16.54 23.88
CA ASN A 119 24.60 17.95 23.79
C ASN A 119 23.41 18.92 23.79
N SER A 120 22.30 18.55 23.15
CA SER A 120 21.06 19.33 23.16
C SER A 120 19.84 18.44 22.95
N LEU A 121 18.70 18.88 23.48
CA LEU A 121 17.37 18.30 23.27
C LEU A 121 16.36 19.45 23.14
N PHE A 122 15.69 19.52 21.99
CA PHE A 122 14.66 20.51 21.71
C PHE A 122 13.33 19.81 21.49
N VAL A 123 12.29 20.31 22.15
CA VAL A 123 10.89 19.97 21.88
C VAL A 123 10.18 21.28 21.57
N LYS A 124 9.62 21.40 20.38
CA LYS A 124 8.88 22.58 19.93
C LYS A 124 7.69 22.16 19.09
N HIS A 125 6.72 23.06 18.91
CA HIS A 125 5.63 22.84 17.97
C HIS A 125 6.22 22.53 16.60
N ALA A 126 5.71 21.48 15.95
CA ALA A 126 6.11 21.14 14.61
C ALA A 126 5.62 22.26 13.66
N GLU A 127 6.48 22.66 12.74
CA GLU A 127 6.11 23.61 11.72
C GLU A 127 5.07 22.97 10.78
N LYS A 128 3.97 23.69 10.53
CA LYS A 128 3.02 23.30 9.48
C LYS A 128 3.68 23.53 8.13
N ILE A 129 3.99 22.45 7.43
CA ILE A 129 4.53 22.53 6.08
C ILE A 129 3.41 23.07 5.19
N PRO A 130 3.63 24.16 4.43
CA PRO A 130 2.63 24.65 3.51
C PRO A 130 2.34 23.61 2.42
N PRO A 131 1.10 23.59 1.88
CA PRO A 131 0.75 22.79 0.70
C PRO A 131 1.79 22.90 -0.41
N SER A 132 2.14 21.77 -1.03
CA SER A 132 3.01 21.79 -2.21
C SER A 132 2.26 22.44 -3.37
N PRO A 133 2.91 23.30 -4.18
CA PRO A 133 2.27 23.81 -5.39
C PRO A 133 1.96 22.64 -6.34
N ALA A 134 0.86 22.76 -7.08
CA ALA A 134 0.53 21.82 -8.15
C ALA A 134 1.67 21.81 -9.18
N PRO A 135 2.19 20.61 -9.56
CA PRO A 135 3.20 20.52 -10.61
C PRO A 135 2.71 21.16 -11.91
N VAL A 136 3.54 22.01 -12.51
CA VAL A 136 3.29 22.56 -13.85
C VAL A 136 4.04 21.66 -14.83
N ILE A 137 3.30 20.97 -15.69
CA ILE A 137 3.85 20.08 -16.71
C ILE A 137 3.53 20.66 -18.09
N GLU A 138 4.55 21.20 -18.75
CA GLU A 138 4.40 21.77 -20.09
C GLU A 138 4.57 20.69 -21.17
N ASN A 139 3.58 20.62 -22.08
CA ASN A 139 3.57 19.77 -23.27
C ASN A 139 3.97 18.31 -22.99
N PRO A 140 3.25 17.55 -22.15
CA PRO A 140 3.70 16.24 -21.65
C PRO A 140 3.91 15.12 -22.68
N ASP A 141 3.78 15.35 -24.01
CA ASP A 141 4.00 14.37 -25.10
C ASP A 141 3.51 12.95 -24.77
N PHE A 142 2.27 12.85 -24.25
CA PHE A 142 1.74 11.59 -23.76
C PHE A 142 1.73 10.49 -24.82
N GLY A 143 2.16 9.29 -24.44
CA GLY A 143 2.23 8.13 -25.33
C GLY A 143 3.38 8.17 -26.35
N VAL A 144 4.15 9.26 -26.41
CA VAL A 144 5.33 9.35 -27.28
C VAL A 144 6.49 8.61 -26.60
N ASN A 145 7.05 7.63 -27.32
CA ASN A 145 8.18 6.86 -26.83
C ASN A 145 9.46 7.72 -26.78
N ILE A 146 10.06 7.86 -25.60
CA ILE A 146 11.30 8.62 -25.39
C ILE A 146 12.55 7.83 -25.80
N ILE A 147 12.43 6.52 -26.00
CA ILE A 147 13.53 5.69 -26.50
C ILE A 147 13.72 5.91 -27.99
N THR A 148 14.93 6.30 -28.36
CA THR A 148 15.30 6.49 -29.76
C THR A 148 15.65 5.15 -30.42
N ASN A 149 15.34 5.00 -31.71
CA ASN A 149 15.64 3.79 -32.48
C ASN A 149 15.15 2.49 -31.79
N SER A 150 13.94 2.52 -31.21
CA SER A 150 13.33 1.34 -30.56
C SER A 150 12.93 0.24 -31.55
N GLN A 151 12.76 0.58 -32.84
CA GLN A 151 12.51 -0.35 -33.94
C GLN A 151 13.79 -0.96 -34.52
N LEU A 152 14.98 -0.45 -34.19
CA LEU A 152 16.28 -0.96 -34.67
C LEU A 152 16.40 -0.96 -36.20
N ASP A 153 15.79 0.04 -36.86
CA ASP A 153 15.91 0.21 -38.30
C ASP A 153 17.32 0.65 -38.69
N ASP A 154 17.97 1.41 -37.81
CA ASP A 154 19.35 1.88 -37.95
C ASP A 154 20.31 1.13 -37.00
N ARG A 155 20.32 -0.20 -37.09
CA ARG A 155 21.16 -1.09 -36.26
C ARG A 155 21.01 -0.74 -34.76
N THR A 156 22.13 -0.56 -34.04
CA THR A 156 22.16 -0.16 -32.63
C THR A 156 22.38 1.34 -32.44
N ASN A 157 22.20 2.19 -33.47
CA ASN A 157 22.41 3.62 -33.33
C ASN A 157 21.55 4.20 -32.20
N GLY A 158 22.12 5.09 -31.38
CA GLY A 158 21.51 5.61 -30.16
C GLY A 158 21.63 4.71 -28.92
N TRP A 159 21.98 3.43 -29.09
CA TRP A 159 22.26 2.51 -27.99
C TRP A 159 23.77 2.33 -27.79
N PHE A 160 24.22 2.25 -26.54
CA PHE A 160 25.61 1.91 -26.20
C PHE A 160 25.66 0.75 -25.20
N PRO A 161 26.73 -0.06 -25.23
CA PRO A 161 26.94 -1.09 -24.23
C PRO A 161 27.31 -0.43 -22.89
N LEU A 162 26.54 -0.72 -21.84
CA LEU A 162 26.94 -0.42 -20.47
C LEU A 162 27.89 -1.52 -20.00
N GLY A 163 29.17 -1.16 -19.83
CA GLY A 163 30.25 -2.11 -19.55
C GLY A 163 30.75 -2.83 -20.80
N ASN A 164 31.68 -3.78 -20.62
CA ASN A 164 32.38 -4.46 -21.72
C ASN A 164 31.54 -5.62 -22.31
N CYS A 165 30.33 -5.32 -22.81
CA CYS A 165 29.50 -6.27 -23.55
C CYS A 165 29.37 -5.86 -25.03
N ASN A 166 28.91 -6.77 -25.88
CA ASN A 166 28.75 -6.51 -27.31
C ASN A 166 27.26 -6.42 -27.70
N LEU A 167 26.88 -5.36 -28.43
CA LEU A 167 25.54 -5.16 -28.96
C LEU A 167 25.51 -5.44 -30.46
N SER A 168 24.55 -6.24 -30.90
CA SER A 168 24.28 -6.52 -32.32
C SER A 168 22.78 -6.58 -32.56
N VAL A 169 22.33 -6.49 -33.81
CA VAL A 169 20.90 -6.61 -34.15
C VAL A 169 20.61 -7.99 -34.72
N GLY A 170 19.62 -8.66 -34.15
CA GLY A 170 19.02 -9.89 -34.65
C GLY A 170 17.56 -9.69 -35.08
N SER A 171 16.91 -10.78 -35.52
CA SER A 171 15.52 -10.82 -35.99
C SER A 171 14.77 -12.02 -35.41
N GLY A 172 13.45 -11.91 -35.26
CA GLY A 172 12.61 -12.95 -34.64
C GLY A 172 12.02 -12.54 -33.29
N SER A 173 11.93 -11.22 -33.02
CA SER A 173 11.14 -10.70 -31.92
C SER A 173 9.66 -10.55 -32.31
N PRO A 174 8.74 -10.40 -31.35
CA PRO A 174 7.34 -10.17 -31.65
C PRO A 174 7.12 -8.89 -32.47
N HIS A 175 6.22 -8.96 -33.46
CA HIS A 175 5.78 -7.80 -34.25
C HIS A 175 4.69 -6.96 -33.56
N ILE A 176 4.33 -7.32 -32.32
CA ILE A 176 3.29 -6.64 -31.54
C ILE A 176 3.93 -5.87 -30.38
N LEU A 177 3.33 -4.74 -30.01
CA LEU A 177 3.68 -4.08 -28.75
C LEU A 177 3.51 -5.03 -27.56
N PRO A 178 4.35 -4.90 -26.52
CA PRO A 178 4.06 -5.51 -25.23
C PRO A 178 2.61 -5.21 -24.79
N PRO A 179 1.84 -6.21 -24.33
CA PRO A 179 0.43 -6.05 -23.96
C PRO A 179 0.10 -4.83 -23.09
N MET A 180 0.91 -4.53 -22.07
CA MET A 180 0.71 -3.39 -21.17
C MET A 180 0.90 -2.06 -21.90
N ALA A 181 1.89 -1.94 -22.80
CA ALA A 181 2.05 -0.76 -23.62
C ALA A 181 0.90 -0.60 -24.62
N ARG A 182 0.46 -1.70 -25.25
CA ARG A 182 -0.69 -1.69 -26.17
C ARG A 182 -1.97 -1.22 -25.47
N ALA A 183 -2.19 -1.61 -24.21
CA ALA A 183 -3.34 -1.16 -23.44
C ALA A 183 -3.34 0.37 -23.16
N SER A 184 -2.15 0.99 -23.08
CA SER A 184 -2.00 2.44 -22.93
C SER A 184 -2.05 3.20 -24.25
N LEU A 185 -1.38 2.68 -25.29
CA LEU A 185 -1.19 3.37 -26.56
C LEU A 185 -2.30 3.09 -27.59
N GLY A 186 -3.05 2.01 -27.42
CA GLY A 186 -4.09 1.59 -28.35
C GLY A 186 -3.53 0.98 -29.64
N VAL A 187 -4.17 1.29 -30.77
CA VAL A 187 -3.77 0.80 -32.09
C VAL A 187 -2.43 1.43 -32.47
N HIS A 188 -1.47 0.59 -32.87
CA HIS A 188 -0.12 1.02 -33.18
C HIS A 188 0.42 0.26 -34.39
N GLU A 189 1.41 0.85 -35.07
CA GLU A 189 2.13 0.17 -36.15
C GLU A 189 2.86 -1.08 -35.62
N PRO A 190 2.95 -2.16 -36.43
CA PRO A 190 3.71 -3.35 -36.07
C PRO A 190 5.17 -3.03 -35.74
N LEU A 191 5.71 -3.71 -34.72
CA LEU A 191 7.13 -3.67 -34.44
C LEU A 191 7.94 -4.32 -35.58
N SER A 192 9.20 -3.92 -35.73
CA SER A 192 10.09 -4.38 -36.81
C SER A 192 10.42 -5.88 -36.79
N GLY A 193 10.16 -6.58 -35.67
CA GLY A 193 10.59 -7.96 -35.44
C GLY A 193 12.10 -8.10 -35.21
N ARG A 194 12.82 -6.99 -35.02
CA ARG A 194 14.25 -6.96 -34.68
C ARG A 194 14.47 -6.87 -33.18
N TYR A 195 15.66 -7.26 -32.73
CA TYR A 195 16.07 -7.16 -31.32
C TYR A 195 17.56 -6.83 -31.17
N ILE A 196 17.92 -6.21 -30.04
CA ILE A 196 19.31 -6.07 -29.62
C ILE A 196 19.75 -7.40 -29.00
N HIS A 197 20.74 -8.05 -29.59
CA HIS A 197 21.43 -9.22 -29.03
C HIS A 197 22.68 -8.76 -28.28
N VAL A 198 22.66 -8.97 -26.97
CA VAL A 198 23.72 -8.61 -26.04
C VAL A 198 24.52 -9.86 -25.69
N LYS A 199 25.81 -9.84 -26.00
CA LYS A 199 26.74 -10.97 -25.78
C LYS A 199 27.93 -10.57 -24.93
N ASN A 200 28.68 -11.57 -24.46
CA ASN A 200 29.92 -11.41 -23.70
C ASN A 200 29.75 -10.59 -22.40
N ARG A 201 28.58 -10.72 -21.75
CA ARG A 201 28.31 -10.05 -20.48
C ARG A 201 29.07 -10.76 -19.36
N THR A 202 29.92 -10.05 -18.62
CA THR A 202 30.67 -10.62 -17.48
C THR A 202 30.09 -10.23 -16.13
N GLN A 203 29.10 -9.34 -16.10
CA GLN A 203 28.41 -8.86 -14.92
C GLN A 203 26.92 -8.69 -15.22
N THR A 204 26.07 -8.81 -14.19
CA THR A 204 24.61 -8.74 -14.32
C THR A 204 24.09 -7.39 -14.77
N TRP A 205 24.76 -6.29 -14.38
CA TRP A 205 24.39 -4.92 -14.75
C TRP A 205 24.73 -4.54 -16.20
N MET A 206 25.51 -5.36 -16.91
CA MET A 206 25.90 -5.06 -18.29
C MET A 206 24.73 -5.27 -19.25
N GLY A 207 24.56 -4.34 -20.20
CA GLY A 207 23.50 -4.44 -21.21
C GLY A 207 23.37 -3.18 -22.06
N PRO A 208 22.31 -3.07 -22.89
CA PRO A 208 22.10 -1.92 -23.75
C PRO A 208 21.57 -0.74 -22.92
N ALA A 209 22.08 0.45 -23.21
CA ALA A 209 21.75 1.67 -22.48
C ALA A 209 21.53 2.87 -23.41
N GLN A 210 20.73 3.84 -22.95
CA GLN A 210 20.57 5.17 -23.54
C GLN A 210 20.59 6.25 -22.47
N MET A 211 21.10 7.44 -22.83
CA MET A 211 20.90 8.66 -22.04
C MET A 211 19.53 9.24 -22.36
N ILE A 212 18.76 9.58 -21.32
CA ILE A 212 17.41 10.14 -21.44
C ILE A 212 17.20 11.39 -20.57
N THR A 213 18.28 12.00 -20.06
CA THR A 213 18.24 13.17 -19.16
C THR A 213 17.37 14.30 -19.69
N ASP A 214 17.48 14.61 -20.98
CA ASP A 214 16.77 15.68 -21.68
C ASP A 214 15.36 15.30 -22.14
N LYS A 215 14.98 14.02 -21.96
CA LYS A 215 13.69 13.47 -22.40
C LYS A 215 12.71 13.23 -21.26
N VAL A 216 13.17 13.29 -20.02
CA VAL A 216 12.32 13.13 -18.83
C VAL A 216 11.91 14.49 -18.27
N LYS A 217 10.66 14.58 -17.85
CA LYS A 217 10.06 15.76 -17.21
C LYS A 217 9.69 15.43 -15.77
N LEU A 218 9.88 16.40 -14.88
CA LEU A 218 9.56 16.23 -13.46
C LEU A 218 8.08 15.93 -13.24
N PHE A 219 7.80 15.12 -12.23
CA PHE A 219 6.46 14.73 -11.77
C PHE A 219 5.62 13.91 -12.76
N LEU A 220 6.06 13.73 -14.01
CA LEU A 220 5.42 12.80 -14.94
C LEU A 220 5.74 11.35 -14.60
N THR A 221 4.71 10.52 -14.57
CA THR A 221 4.86 9.07 -14.47
C THR A 221 5.10 8.50 -15.85
N TYR A 222 6.20 7.76 -16.01
CA TYR A 222 6.54 7.06 -17.24
C TYR A 222 6.20 5.58 -17.08
N GLN A 223 5.50 5.03 -18.06
CA GLN A 223 5.33 3.59 -18.19
C GLN A 223 6.55 3.02 -18.91
N VAL A 224 7.00 1.86 -18.45
CA VAL A 224 8.05 1.06 -19.08
C VAL A 224 7.42 -0.22 -19.60
N SER A 225 7.73 -0.57 -20.84
CA SER A 225 7.41 -1.89 -21.38
C SER A 225 8.46 -2.36 -22.38
N ALA A 226 8.82 -3.63 -22.36
CA ALA A 226 9.77 -4.21 -23.30
C ALA A 226 9.54 -5.70 -23.50
N TRP A 227 9.92 -6.22 -24.67
CA TRP A 227 10.07 -7.65 -24.88
C TRP A 227 11.51 -8.07 -24.55
N VAL A 228 11.66 -9.12 -23.75
CA VAL A 228 12.96 -9.70 -23.40
C VAL A 228 12.97 -11.21 -23.56
N ARG A 229 14.14 -11.76 -23.89
CA ARG A 229 14.41 -13.19 -23.98
C ARG A 229 15.85 -13.44 -23.55
N ILE A 230 16.13 -14.62 -23.00
CA ILE A 230 17.48 -15.03 -22.59
C ILE A 230 18.02 -16.14 -23.49
N GLY A 231 19.34 -16.23 -23.60
CA GLY A 231 20.02 -17.31 -24.34
C GLY A 231 20.00 -18.65 -23.59
N SER A 232 20.26 -19.75 -24.33
CA SER A 232 20.21 -21.13 -23.84
C SER A 232 21.30 -21.52 -22.82
N GLY A 233 22.09 -20.58 -22.32
CA GLY A 233 23.15 -20.80 -21.33
C GLY A 233 22.71 -20.59 -19.88
N ALA A 234 21.43 -20.31 -19.63
CA ALA A 234 20.91 -20.07 -18.28
C ALA A 234 20.69 -21.38 -17.51
N ASN A 235 21.17 -21.42 -16.27
CA ASN A 235 20.86 -22.49 -15.31
C ASN A 235 19.77 -21.98 -14.35
N GLY A 236 18.53 -22.37 -14.59
CA GLY A 236 17.38 -21.97 -13.77
C GLY A 236 16.86 -20.55 -14.03
N PRO A 237 15.89 -20.09 -13.23
CA PRO A 237 15.22 -18.79 -13.43
C PRO A 237 16.20 -17.61 -13.42
N GLN A 238 15.98 -16.64 -14.32
CA GLN A 238 16.82 -15.47 -14.49
C GLN A 238 16.01 -14.18 -14.43
N ASN A 239 16.47 -13.23 -13.63
CA ASN A 239 15.87 -11.91 -13.57
C ASN A 239 16.41 -11.00 -14.67
N VAL A 240 15.51 -10.33 -15.38
CA VAL A 240 15.81 -9.27 -16.35
C VAL A 240 15.03 -8.02 -15.96
N ASN A 241 15.69 -6.87 -16.02
CA ASN A 241 15.17 -5.62 -15.46
C ASN A 241 15.48 -4.45 -16.40
N VAL A 242 14.50 -3.55 -16.58
CA VAL A 242 14.74 -2.21 -17.13
C VAL A 242 15.00 -1.27 -15.96
N ALA A 243 16.23 -0.81 -15.83
CA ALA A 243 16.69 0.01 -14.71
C ALA A 243 17.02 1.43 -15.16
N LEU A 244 16.96 2.37 -14.22
CA LEU A 244 17.45 3.72 -14.40
C LEU A 244 18.60 4.01 -13.44
N GLY A 245 19.63 4.68 -13.96
CA GLY A 245 20.63 5.38 -13.18
C GLY A 245 20.28 6.85 -13.16
N VAL A 246 19.76 7.33 -12.03
CA VAL A 246 19.40 8.74 -11.80
C VAL A 246 20.47 9.34 -10.92
N ASP A 247 21.38 10.12 -11.52
CA ASP A 247 22.64 10.56 -10.93
C ASP A 247 23.44 9.36 -10.39
N ASN A 248 23.44 9.14 -9.07
CA ASN A 248 24.11 8.01 -8.41
C ASN A 248 23.12 7.04 -7.75
N GLN A 249 21.82 7.14 -8.06
CA GLN A 249 20.77 6.30 -7.50
C GLN A 249 20.26 5.32 -8.56
N TRP A 250 20.10 4.06 -8.13
CA TRP A 250 19.46 3.03 -8.91
C TRP A 250 17.94 3.09 -8.70
N VAL A 251 17.19 3.10 -9.79
CA VAL A 251 15.72 3.07 -9.78
C VAL A 251 15.25 1.89 -10.62
N ASN A 252 14.35 1.09 -10.05
CA ASN A 252 13.70 0.01 -10.78
C ASN A 252 12.66 0.60 -11.74
N GLY A 253 12.73 0.28 -13.03
CA GLY A 253 11.72 0.64 -14.02
C GLY A 253 10.76 -0.52 -14.36
N GLY A 254 10.99 -1.72 -13.82
CA GLY A 254 10.20 -2.92 -14.07
C GLY A 254 11.10 -4.13 -14.31
N GLN A 255 10.62 -5.31 -13.90
CA GLN A 255 11.39 -6.55 -14.03
C GLN A 255 10.51 -7.78 -14.25
N VAL A 256 11.14 -8.83 -14.76
CA VAL A 256 10.52 -10.13 -14.99
C VAL A 256 11.53 -11.24 -14.71
N GLU A 257 11.04 -12.35 -14.20
CA GLU A 257 11.81 -13.59 -14.09
C GLU A 257 11.52 -14.47 -15.30
N ILE A 258 12.58 -15.01 -15.91
CA ILE A 258 12.51 -15.81 -17.13
C ILE A 258 13.12 -17.18 -16.85
N ASN A 259 12.36 -18.24 -17.08
CA ASN A 259 12.78 -19.63 -16.85
C ASN A 259 12.72 -20.49 -18.12
N ASP A 260 12.35 -19.91 -19.27
CA ASP A 260 12.26 -20.59 -20.56
C ASP A 260 12.83 -19.72 -21.70
N ASP A 261 12.72 -20.21 -22.94
CA ASP A 261 13.28 -19.56 -24.12
C ASP A 261 12.28 -18.69 -24.90
N ARG A 262 11.12 -18.35 -24.33
CA ARG A 262 10.11 -17.49 -24.98
C ARG A 262 10.39 -16.00 -24.73
N TRP A 263 9.70 -15.16 -25.49
CA TRP A 263 9.66 -13.72 -25.24
C TRP A 263 8.74 -13.40 -24.07
N HIS A 264 9.26 -12.65 -23.11
CA HIS A 264 8.53 -12.18 -21.93
C HIS A 264 8.39 -10.67 -21.96
N GLU A 265 7.27 -10.18 -21.46
CA GLU A 265 7.04 -8.76 -21.26
C GLU A 265 7.66 -8.33 -19.93
N ILE A 266 8.45 -7.26 -19.94
CA ILE A 266 8.70 -6.43 -18.76
C ILE A 266 7.67 -5.33 -18.76
N GLY A 267 7.02 -5.11 -17.61
CA GLY A 267 6.16 -3.97 -17.34
C GLY A 267 6.55 -3.31 -16.03
N GLY A 268 6.45 -1.99 -15.97
CA GLY A 268 6.72 -1.23 -14.77
C GLY A 268 6.59 0.27 -15.02
N SER A 269 7.10 1.07 -14.10
CA SER A 269 6.99 2.51 -14.16
C SER A 269 8.04 3.21 -13.31
N PHE A 270 8.24 4.50 -13.58
CA PHE A 270 9.06 5.36 -12.72
C PHE A 270 8.58 6.81 -12.81
N ARG A 271 9.07 7.63 -11.88
CA ARG A 271 8.91 9.08 -11.86
C ARG A 271 10.18 9.74 -11.35
N ILE A 272 10.48 10.92 -11.88
CA ILE A 272 11.55 11.79 -11.38
C ILE A 272 10.90 13.03 -10.74
N GLU A 273 11.12 13.26 -9.45
CA GLU A 273 10.50 14.37 -8.71
C GLU A 273 11.49 15.49 -8.34
N LYS A 274 12.78 15.23 -8.53
CA LYS A 274 13.86 16.19 -8.31
C LYS A 274 14.68 16.31 -9.57
N GLN A 275 15.08 17.54 -9.92
CA GLN A 275 15.87 17.80 -11.13
C GLN A 275 17.14 16.94 -11.14
N PRO A 276 17.25 15.95 -12.04
CA PRO A 276 18.45 15.13 -12.13
C PRO A 276 19.51 15.87 -12.94
N SER A 277 20.78 15.59 -12.66
CA SER A 277 21.89 16.01 -13.54
C SER A 277 22.10 15.02 -14.67
N LYS A 278 21.79 13.74 -14.44
CA LYS A 278 21.99 12.65 -15.39
C LYS A 278 20.93 11.57 -15.21
N VAL A 279 20.29 11.16 -16.29
CA VAL A 279 19.40 9.98 -16.30
C VAL A 279 19.81 9.06 -17.44
N MET A 280 20.17 7.83 -17.07
CA MET A 280 20.44 6.74 -18.01
C MET A 280 19.41 5.65 -17.80
N VAL A 281 18.85 5.13 -18.88
CA VAL A 281 18.08 3.89 -18.86
C VAL A 281 18.93 2.77 -19.44
N TYR A 282 18.85 1.59 -18.84
CA TYR A 282 19.57 0.42 -19.31
C TYR A 282 18.80 -0.86 -18.96
N ILE A 283 19.01 -1.90 -19.77
CA ILE A 283 18.41 -3.22 -19.53
C ILE A 283 19.51 -4.14 -19.00
N GLN A 284 19.27 -4.70 -17.82
CA GLN A 284 20.22 -5.56 -17.12
C GLN A 284 19.60 -6.93 -16.82
N GLY A 285 20.43 -7.84 -16.29
CA GLY A 285 20.10 -9.27 -16.30
C GLY A 285 20.24 -9.87 -17.70
N PRO A 286 20.18 -11.19 -17.87
CA PRO A 286 20.24 -12.27 -16.87
C PRO A 286 21.61 -12.37 -16.17
N GLY A 287 21.92 -13.49 -15.52
CA GLY A 287 23.25 -13.79 -14.96
C GLY A 287 24.42 -13.54 -15.92
N ALA A 288 25.62 -13.35 -15.37
CA ALA A 288 26.84 -13.23 -16.18
C ALA A 288 27.03 -14.46 -17.08
N GLY A 289 27.51 -14.25 -18.31
CA GLY A 289 27.69 -15.30 -19.31
C GLY A 289 26.44 -15.70 -20.08
N VAL A 290 25.25 -15.24 -19.66
CA VAL A 290 23.98 -15.50 -20.36
C VAL A 290 23.65 -14.32 -21.28
N ASP A 291 23.38 -14.65 -22.54
CA ASP A 291 22.98 -13.69 -23.57
C ASP A 291 21.60 -13.09 -23.25
N LEU A 292 21.43 -11.80 -23.59
CA LEU A 292 20.17 -11.08 -23.48
C LEU A 292 19.69 -10.64 -24.86
N MET A 293 18.40 -10.80 -25.12
CA MET A 293 17.72 -10.24 -26.28
C MET A 293 16.68 -9.23 -25.82
N VAL A 294 16.70 -8.01 -26.38
CA VAL A 294 15.76 -6.92 -26.03
C VAL A 294 15.09 -6.37 -27.28
N ALA A 295 13.78 -6.24 -27.28
CA ALA A 295 13.01 -5.71 -28.40
C ALA A 295 11.88 -4.78 -27.93
N GLY A 296 11.48 -3.87 -28.81
CA GLY A 296 10.25 -3.10 -28.64
C GLY A 296 10.20 -2.26 -27.37
N VAL A 297 11.33 -1.71 -26.91
CA VAL A 297 11.39 -0.91 -25.68
C VAL A 297 10.53 0.34 -25.85
N GLN A 298 9.50 0.46 -25.02
CA GLN A 298 8.60 1.59 -24.92
C GLN A 298 8.78 2.24 -23.55
N ILE A 299 9.14 3.52 -23.53
CA ILE A 299 9.06 4.34 -22.34
C ILE A 299 8.35 5.63 -22.71
N PHE A 300 7.22 5.92 -22.08
CA PHE A 300 6.41 7.08 -22.44
C PHE A 300 5.65 7.63 -21.23
N PRO A 301 5.40 8.95 -21.18
CA PRO A 301 4.60 9.54 -20.13
C PRO A 301 3.13 9.11 -20.27
N VAL A 302 2.52 8.76 -19.13
CA VAL A 302 1.19 8.16 -19.08
C VAL A 302 0.08 9.20 -19.13
N ASN A 303 -0.85 9.06 -20.09
CA ASN A 303 -2.09 9.83 -20.09
C ASN A 303 -3.17 9.13 -19.24
N ARG A 304 -3.46 9.70 -18.07
CA ARG A 304 -4.48 9.17 -17.16
C ARG A 304 -5.91 9.49 -17.59
N GLU A 305 -6.14 10.55 -18.35
CA GLU A 305 -7.49 11.05 -18.64
C GLU A 305 -8.31 10.06 -19.48
N ALA A 306 -7.71 9.52 -20.55
CA ALA A 306 -8.35 8.52 -21.40
C ALA A 306 -8.67 7.25 -20.61
N ARG A 307 -7.74 6.81 -19.76
CA ARG A 307 -7.94 5.66 -18.87
C ARG A 307 -9.08 5.91 -17.88
N PHE A 308 -9.15 7.08 -17.24
CA PHE A 308 -10.23 7.41 -16.31
C PHE A 308 -11.60 7.49 -16.98
N LYS A 309 -11.68 7.97 -18.24
CA LYS A 309 -12.92 7.88 -19.04
C LYS A 309 -13.34 6.43 -19.25
N TYR A 310 -12.40 5.55 -19.61
CA TYR A 310 -12.65 4.11 -19.74
C TYR A 310 -13.12 3.48 -18.41
N LEU A 311 -12.41 3.74 -17.31
CA LEU A 311 -12.73 3.15 -16.00
C LEU A 311 -14.08 3.62 -15.47
N ARG A 312 -14.49 4.87 -15.72
CA ARG A 312 -15.86 5.33 -15.38
C ARG A 312 -16.92 4.53 -16.12
N HIS A 313 -16.69 4.20 -17.38
CA HIS A 313 -17.62 3.38 -18.16
C HIS A 313 -17.66 1.93 -17.66
N GLN A 314 -16.52 1.36 -17.26
CA GLN A 314 -16.47 0.04 -16.63
C GLN A 314 -17.17 0.03 -15.26
N ALA A 315 -16.91 1.02 -14.41
CA ALA A 315 -17.58 1.17 -13.13
C ALA A 315 -19.11 1.30 -13.28
N ASP A 316 -19.59 2.02 -14.30
CA ASP A 316 -21.03 2.11 -14.58
C ASP A 316 -21.66 0.74 -14.94
N LYS A 317 -20.92 -0.10 -15.67
CA LYS A 317 -21.36 -1.47 -16.02
C LYS A 317 -21.33 -2.40 -14.82
N ILE A 318 -20.24 -2.36 -14.04
CA ILE A 318 -19.92 -3.36 -13.03
C ILE A 318 -20.54 -3.02 -11.66
N ARG A 319 -20.60 -1.73 -11.32
CA ARG A 319 -20.97 -1.27 -9.97
C ARG A 319 -22.36 -0.68 -9.89
N LYS A 320 -23.05 -0.49 -11.01
CA LYS A 320 -24.43 -0.03 -11.04
C LYS A 320 -25.38 -1.06 -11.62
N ARG A 321 -26.64 -0.92 -11.23
CA ARG A 321 -27.77 -1.73 -11.66
C ARG A 321 -28.91 -0.83 -12.11
N ASP A 322 -29.68 -1.28 -13.10
CA ASP A 322 -30.92 -0.62 -13.49
C ASP A 322 -31.98 -0.81 -12.40
N VAL A 323 -32.72 0.25 -12.10
CA VAL A 323 -33.74 0.28 -11.05
C VAL A 323 -35.02 0.87 -11.61
N VAL A 324 -36.13 0.19 -11.34
CA VAL A 324 -37.49 0.58 -11.70
C VAL A 324 -38.27 0.83 -10.42
N LEU A 325 -38.52 2.08 -10.07
CA LEU A 325 -39.42 2.43 -8.98
C LEU A 325 -40.86 2.37 -9.49
N LYS A 326 -41.69 1.49 -8.92
CA LYS A 326 -43.11 1.35 -9.29
C LYS A 326 -43.99 1.97 -8.22
N PHE A 327 -44.67 3.06 -8.55
CA PHE A 327 -45.54 3.77 -7.63
C PHE A 327 -46.96 3.20 -7.68
N SER A 328 -47.56 2.96 -6.53
CA SER A 328 -48.94 2.44 -6.41
C SER A 328 -49.70 3.15 -5.28
N GLY A 329 -51.01 3.38 -5.47
CA GLY A 329 -51.86 4.11 -4.52
C GLY A 329 -53.21 4.53 -5.13
N ALA A 330 -54.15 4.98 -4.29
CA ALA A 330 -55.49 5.42 -4.72
C ALA A 330 -55.39 6.65 -5.64
N GLY A 331 -55.69 6.45 -6.93
CA GLY A 331 -55.55 7.47 -7.98
C GLY A 331 -54.33 7.28 -8.91
N SER A 332 -53.89 6.05 -9.17
CA SER A 332 -52.70 5.72 -10.00
C SER A 332 -52.58 6.43 -11.36
N SER A 333 -53.68 6.91 -11.96
CA SER A 333 -53.67 7.74 -13.16
C SER A 333 -53.30 9.22 -12.93
N SER A 334 -53.28 9.71 -11.68
CA SER A 334 -52.94 11.09 -11.30
C SER A 334 -51.49 11.27 -10.82
N LEU A 335 -50.68 10.21 -10.86
CA LEU A 335 -49.28 10.27 -10.41
C LEU A 335 -48.32 10.63 -11.54
N SER A 336 -48.72 10.44 -12.80
CA SER A 336 -47.93 10.85 -13.96
C SER A 336 -47.58 12.35 -13.87
N GLY A 337 -46.31 12.70 -14.07
CA GLY A 337 -45.82 14.07 -13.94
C GLY A 337 -45.43 14.48 -12.52
N THR A 338 -45.65 13.64 -11.50
CA THR A 338 -45.20 13.89 -10.12
C THR A 338 -43.67 13.87 -10.08
N ASN A 339 -43.07 14.85 -9.42
CA ASN A 339 -41.62 14.95 -9.31
C ASN A 339 -41.07 13.89 -8.33
N VAL A 340 -40.01 13.21 -8.77
CA VAL A 340 -39.27 12.20 -8.01
C VAL A 340 -37.82 12.65 -7.88
N LYS A 341 -37.26 12.51 -6.68
CA LYS A 341 -35.84 12.74 -6.41
C LYS A 341 -35.28 11.54 -5.65
N VAL A 342 -34.29 10.89 -6.23
CA VAL A 342 -33.58 9.75 -5.67
C VAL A 342 -32.18 10.20 -5.26
N VAL A 343 -31.78 9.85 -4.04
CA VAL A 343 -30.46 10.16 -3.48
C VAL A 343 -29.89 8.90 -2.84
N GLN A 344 -28.71 8.46 -3.29
CA GLN A 344 -27.96 7.44 -2.58
C GLN A 344 -27.40 8.01 -1.28
N THR A 345 -27.67 7.34 -0.16
CA THR A 345 -27.20 7.74 1.17
C THR A 345 -26.00 6.95 1.64
N GLN A 346 -25.82 5.73 1.13
CA GLN A 346 -24.69 4.87 1.44
C GLN A 346 -24.31 4.04 0.21
N ASN A 347 -23.05 4.07 -0.19
CA ASN A 347 -22.49 3.11 -1.15
C ASN A 347 -22.13 1.81 -0.40
N SER A 348 -22.45 0.66 -0.99
CA SER A 348 -22.18 -0.66 -0.40
C SER A 348 -20.76 -1.19 -0.67
N PHE A 349 -20.03 -0.62 -1.63
CA PHE A 349 -18.69 -1.06 -1.96
C PHE A 349 -17.75 -0.89 -0.74
N PRO A 350 -17.02 -1.94 -0.34
CA PRO A 350 -16.09 -1.87 0.77
C PRO A 350 -14.93 -0.90 0.52
N ILE A 351 -14.90 0.17 1.31
CA ILE A 351 -13.80 1.12 1.40
C ILE A 351 -13.47 1.30 2.88
N GLY A 352 -12.35 0.74 3.29
CA GLY A 352 -11.88 0.83 4.67
C GLY A 352 -10.53 1.48 4.82
N SER A 353 -10.08 1.57 6.07
CA SER A 353 -8.71 1.99 6.37
C SER A 353 -8.16 1.29 7.60
N CYS A 354 -6.82 1.26 7.69
CA CYS A 354 -6.08 0.83 8.86
C CYS A 354 -6.26 1.82 10.01
N MET A 355 -6.35 1.28 11.22
CA MET A 355 -6.34 2.03 12.46
C MET A 355 -5.54 1.27 13.51
N SER A 356 -4.96 2.01 14.44
CA SER A 356 -4.23 1.50 15.60
C SER A 356 -4.92 1.94 16.89
N ARG A 357 -4.59 1.29 18.00
CA ARG A 357 -5.22 1.55 19.30
C ARG A 357 -5.03 2.98 19.75
N THR A 358 -3.89 3.61 19.48
CA THR A 358 -3.65 5.00 19.87
C THR A 358 -4.49 5.99 19.05
N ASN A 359 -4.95 5.63 17.85
CA ASN A 359 -5.74 6.52 17.00
C ASN A 359 -7.15 6.75 17.55
N ILE A 360 -7.73 5.74 18.23
CA ILE A 360 -9.13 5.82 18.70
C ILE A 360 -9.33 6.77 19.87
N ASP A 361 -8.24 7.29 20.43
CA ASP A 361 -8.25 8.33 21.46
C ASP A 361 -8.36 9.74 20.86
N ASN A 362 -8.25 9.87 19.53
CA ASN A 362 -8.42 11.14 18.82
C ASN A 362 -9.82 11.19 18.21
N GLU A 363 -10.66 12.08 18.74
CA GLU A 363 -12.06 12.17 18.29
C GLU A 363 -12.17 12.66 16.83
N ASP A 364 -11.20 13.46 16.34
CA ASP A 364 -11.21 13.95 14.96
C ASP A 364 -10.85 12.83 13.98
N PHE A 365 -9.91 11.97 14.37
CA PHE A 365 -9.62 10.73 13.63
C PHE A 365 -10.85 9.84 13.55
N ILE A 366 -11.52 9.58 14.67
CA ILE A 366 -12.74 8.75 14.69
C ILE A 366 -13.86 9.36 13.85
N ASN A 367 -14.11 10.66 13.99
CA ASN A 367 -15.14 11.35 13.21
C ASN A 367 -14.87 11.27 11.70
N PHE A 368 -13.61 11.45 11.28
CA PHE A 368 -13.24 11.27 9.88
C PHE A 368 -13.42 9.81 9.46
N PHE A 369 -12.98 8.86 10.30
CA PHE A 369 -13.02 7.44 9.98
C PHE A 369 -14.44 6.93 9.76
N VAL A 370 -15.33 7.13 10.74
CA VAL A 370 -16.73 6.62 10.69
C VAL A 370 -17.55 7.28 9.59
N LYS A 371 -17.17 8.49 9.16
CA LYS A 371 -17.82 9.19 8.05
C LYS A 371 -17.37 8.65 6.69
N ASN A 372 -16.11 8.23 6.59
CA ASN A 372 -15.46 7.98 5.31
C ASN A 372 -15.13 6.50 5.04
N PHE A 373 -15.25 5.62 6.01
CA PHE A 373 -14.91 4.21 5.86
C PHE A 373 -16.02 3.30 6.42
N ASN A 374 -16.28 2.18 5.75
CA ASN A 374 -17.23 1.15 6.20
C ASN A 374 -16.53 -0.17 6.60
N TRP A 375 -15.19 -0.21 6.47
CA TRP A 375 -14.35 -1.32 6.89
C TRP A 375 -13.13 -0.84 7.69
N ALA A 376 -12.63 -1.69 8.58
CA ALA A 376 -11.42 -1.47 9.38
C ALA A 376 -10.46 -2.66 9.29
N VAL A 377 -9.17 -2.36 9.39
CA VAL A 377 -8.12 -3.35 9.67
C VAL A 377 -7.25 -2.80 10.80
N PHE A 378 -6.75 -3.67 11.66
CA PHE A 378 -5.93 -3.26 12.80
C PHE A 378 -4.46 -3.38 12.41
N GLY A 379 -3.70 -2.30 12.56
CA GLY A 379 -2.33 -2.24 12.02
C GLY A 379 -1.36 -3.19 12.71
N ASN A 380 -1.52 -3.35 14.03
CA ASN A 380 -0.65 -4.19 14.85
C ASN A 380 -1.41 -5.07 15.84
N GLU A 381 -2.59 -4.66 16.28
CA GLU A 381 -3.21 -5.13 17.52
C GLU A 381 -3.67 -6.59 17.48
N LEU A 382 -3.63 -7.21 16.31
CA LEU A 382 -3.85 -8.65 16.13
C LEU A 382 -2.59 -9.44 15.78
N LYS A 383 -1.48 -8.81 15.39
CA LYS A 383 -0.24 -9.51 15.05
C LYS A 383 0.31 -10.25 16.26
N TRP A 384 1.00 -11.37 16.04
CA TRP A 384 1.45 -12.22 17.14
C TRP A 384 2.39 -11.48 18.09
N TYR A 385 3.32 -10.67 17.57
CA TYR A 385 4.22 -9.88 18.43
C TYR A 385 3.50 -8.83 19.29
N TRP A 386 2.29 -8.42 18.92
CA TRP A 386 1.49 -7.50 19.72
C TRP A 386 0.68 -8.24 20.78
N THR A 387 0.05 -9.34 20.37
CA THR A 387 -0.84 -10.12 21.23
C THR A 387 -0.08 -11.02 22.21
N GLU A 388 1.16 -11.40 21.90
CA GLU A 388 2.05 -12.19 22.75
C GLU A 388 3.55 -11.85 22.48
N PRO A 389 4.02 -10.66 22.90
CA PRO A 389 5.42 -10.24 22.71
C PRO A 389 6.42 -11.18 23.40
N GLN A 390 6.05 -11.74 24.55
CA GLN A 390 6.79 -12.75 25.29
C GLN A 390 5.85 -13.90 25.64
N GLN A 391 6.36 -15.12 25.69
CA GLN A 391 5.56 -16.32 25.96
C GLN A 391 4.70 -16.14 27.22
N GLY A 392 3.39 -16.31 27.08
CA GLY A 392 2.41 -16.18 28.17
C GLY A 392 2.06 -14.74 28.58
N ASN A 393 2.70 -13.71 28.03
CA ASN A 393 2.36 -12.31 28.26
C ASN A 393 1.35 -11.83 27.21
N LEU A 394 0.07 -12.11 27.43
CA LEU A 394 -1.00 -11.85 26.46
C LEU A 394 -1.57 -10.43 26.54
N ASN A 395 -1.76 -9.79 25.38
CA ASN A 395 -2.48 -8.52 25.24
C ASN A 395 -3.56 -8.59 24.15
N TYR A 396 -4.80 -8.85 24.56
CA TYR A 396 -5.98 -8.79 23.67
C TYR A 396 -6.86 -7.55 23.90
N LYS A 397 -6.56 -6.76 24.94
CA LYS A 397 -7.40 -5.62 25.33
C LYS A 397 -7.49 -4.58 24.23
N ASP A 398 -6.39 -4.32 23.54
CA ASP A 398 -6.35 -3.30 22.49
C ASP A 398 -7.25 -3.67 21.31
N ALA A 399 -7.15 -4.92 20.83
CA ALA A 399 -8.02 -5.43 19.77
C ALA A 399 -9.49 -5.50 20.22
N ASP A 400 -9.78 -5.85 21.47
CA ASP A 400 -11.15 -5.85 21.99
C ASP A 400 -11.78 -4.45 21.99
N ASP A 401 -11.04 -3.43 22.46
CA ASP A 401 -11.49 -2.03 22.45
C ASP A 401 -11.81 -1.57 21.01
N MET A 402 -10.97 -1.96 20.04
CA MET A 402 -11.13 -1.59 18.63
C MET A 402 -12.28 -2.33 17.94
N VAL A 403 -12.49 -3.62 18.23
CA VAL A 403 -13.67 -4.37 17.74
C VAL A 403 -14.95 -3.75 18.29
N ALA A 404 -14.99 -3.42 19.58
CA ALA A 404 -16.16 -2.81 20.20
C ALA A 404 -16.52 -1.46 19.55
N LEU A 405 -15.50 -0.63 19.23
CA LEU A 405 -15.69 0.60 18.49
C LEU A 405 -16.26 0.35 17.09
N CYS A 406 -15.69 -0.60 16.33
CA CYS A 406 -16.17 -0.91 14.98
C CYS A 406 -17.62 -1.38 15.01
N GLN A 407 -17.97 -2.28 15.94
CA GLN A 407 -19.34 -2.76 16.14
C GLN A 407 -20.30 -1.61 16.48
N LYS A 408 -19.91 -0.70 17.38
CA LYS A 408 -20.71 0.48 17.74
C LYS A 408 -21.06 1.35 16.52
N HIS A 409 -20.16 1.44 15.56
CA HIS A 409 -20.33 2.26 14.35
C HIS A 409 -20.77 1.46 13.11
N ASN A 410 -21.09 0.17 13.25
CA ASN A 410 -21.44 -0.72 12.14
C ASN A 410 -20.36 -0.78 11.05
N ILE A 411 -19.10 -0.87 11.48
CA ILE A 411 -17.92 -0.99 10.63
C ILE A 411 -17.48 -2.45 10.63
N GLU A 412 -17.36 -3.04 9.44
CA GLU A 412 -16.87 -4.41 9.28
C GLU A 412 -15.35 -4.48 9.51
N THR A 413 -14.83 -5.62 9.93
CA THR A 413 -13.41 -5.74 10.30
C THR A 413 -12.70 -6.91 9.61
N ARG A 414 -11.44 -6.69 9.25
CA ARG A 414 -10.48 -7.73 8.83
C ARG A 414 -9.45 -7.96 9.92
N GLY A 415 -9.23 -9.23 10.23
CA GLY A 415 -8.21 -9.67 11.15
C GLY A 415 -6.85 -9.78 10.46
N HIS A 416 -5.96 -8.82 10.75
CA HIS A 416 -4.61 -8.78 10.21
C HIS A 416 -3.58 -8.83 11.35
N CYS A 417 -2.77 -9.87 11.45
CA CYS A 417 -2.84 -11.17 10.76
C CYS A 417 -2.68 -12.28 11.80
N ILE A 418 -3.03 -13.53 11.44
CA ILE A 418 -2.85 -14.66 12.37
C ILE A 418 -1.36 -14.98 12.50
N PHE A 419 -0.69 -15.14 11.36
CA PHE A 419 0.75 -15.38 11.22
C PHE A 419 1.38 -14.46 10.16
N TRP A 420 2.70 -14.26 10.27
CA TRP A 420 3.50 -13.53 9.29
C TRP A 420 4.80 -14.30 9.04
N GLU A 421 5.07 -14.67 7.79
CA GLU A 421 6.18 -15.59 7.43
C GLU A 421 7.59 -14.99 7.51
N VAL A 422 7.70 -13.65 7.50
CA VAL A 422 9.01 -12.99 7.45
C VAL A 422 9.70 -13.14 8.80
N GLN A 423 10.83 -13.86 8.85
CA GLN A 423 11.53 -14.19 10.10
C GLN A 423 11.81 -12.96 11.00
N ALA A 424 12.11 -11.80 10.41
CA ALA A 424 12.37 -10.56 11.16
C ALA A 424 11.19 -10.07 12.01
N THR A 425 9.98 -10.55 11.74
CA THR A 425 8.75 -10.15 12.41
C THR A 425 8.30 -11.17 13.47
N VAL A 426 8.96 -12.33 13.51
CA VAL A 426 8.71 -13.41 14.46
C VAL A 426 9.47 -13.15 15.76
N GLN A 427 8.78 -13.25 16.90
CA GLN A 427 9.35 -12.97 18.22
C GLN A 427 10.51 -13.91 18.57
N GLN A 428 11.50 -13.41 19.31
CA GLN A 428 12.70 -14.20 19.68
C GLN A 428 12.36 -15.50 20.42
N TRP A 429 11.35 -15.47 21.30
CA TRP A 429 10.95 -16.66 22.05
C TRP A 429 10.35 -17.75 21.14
N ILE A 430 9.65 -17.38 20.06
CA ILE A 430 9.17 -18.31 19.03
C ILE A 430 10.35 -18.87 18.21
N GLN A 431 11.31 -18.00 17.85
CA GLN A 431 12.51 -18.41 17.10
C GLN A 431 13.34 -19.46 17.83
N ALA A 432 13.38 -19.37 19.17
CA ALA A 432 14.11 -20.28 20.05
C ALA A 432 13.45 -21.66 20.25
N LEU A 433 12.19 -21.86 19.86
CA LEU A 433 11.48 -23.13 20.07
C LEU A 433 12.02 -24.25 19.16
N ASN A 434 12.08 -25.48 19.66
CA ASN A 434 12.28 -26.63 18.78
C ASN A 434 11.02 -26.88 17.91
N LYS A 435 11.08 -27.84 16.98
CA LYS A 435 9.99 -28.12 16.04
C LYS A 435 8.66 -28.46 16.73
N ASP A 436 8.69 -29.30 17.77
CA ASP A 436 7.47 -29.77 18.45
C ASP A 436 6.83 -28.66 19.28
N ASP A 437 7.65 -27.89 20.00
CA ASP A 437 7.18 -26.74 20.78
C ASP A 437 6.67 -25.62 19.87
N LEU A 438 7.30 -25.40 18.70
CA LEU A 438 6.83 -24.45 17.71
C LEU A 438 5.48 -24.87 17.12
N MET A 439 5.32 -26.16 16.77
CA MET A 439 4.03 -26.69 16.31
C MET A 439 2.94 -26.47 17.36
N LYS A 440 3.24 -26.75 18.63
CA LYS A 440 2.31 -26.51 19.73
C LYS A 440 1.95 -25.03 19.89
N ALA A 441 2.94 -24.13 19.81
CA ALA A 441 2.70 -22.69 19.87
C ALA A 441 1.80 -22.21 18.72
N VAL A 442 2.03 -22.69 17.50
CA VAL A 442 1.18 -22.40 16.33
C VAL A 442 -0.26 -22.87 16.55
N GLN A 443 -0.45 -24.08 17.08
CA GLN A 443 -1.80 -24.61 17.36
C GLN A 443 -2.52 -23.85 18.48
N ASN A 444 -1.80 -23.48 19.53
CA ASN A 444 -2.36 -22.65 20.60
C ASN A 444 -2.77 -21.27 20.05
N ARG A 445 -1.92 -20.65 19.24
CA ARG A 445 -2.21 -19.35 18.61
C ARG A 445 -3.47 -19.39 17.74
N LEU A 446 -3.62 -20.41 16.89
CA LEU A 446 -4.83 -20.63 16.10
C LEU A 446 -6.06 -20.73 17.00
N THR A 447 -5.99 -21.62 18.00
CA THR A 447 -7.10 -21.91 18.91
C THR A 447 -7.53 -20.68 19.71
N ASP A 448 -6.58 -20.03 20.37
CA ASP A 448 -6.85 -18.92 21.30
C ASP A 448 -7.39 -17.69 20.57
N LEU A 449 -6.75 -17.32 19.45
CA LEU A 449 -7.17 -16.14 18.67
C LEU A 449 -8.55 -16.36 18.05
N LEU A 450 -8.72 -17.45 17.31
CA LEU A 450 -9.93 -17.66 16.50
C LEU A 450 -11.13 -18.04 17.36
N THR A 451 -10.94 -18.73 18.49
CA THR A 451 -12.04 -18.97 19.43
C THR A 451 -12.50 -17.66 20.08
N ARG A 452 -11.57 -16.75 20.45
CA ARG A 452 -11.91 -15.47 21.06
C ARG A 452 -12.68 -14.53 20.13
N TYR A 453 -12.28 -14.52 18.86
CA TYR A 453 -12.78 -13.57 17.87
C TYR A 453 -13.75 -14.19 16.84
N LYS A 454 -14.21 -15.41 17.08
CA LYS A 454 -15.16 -16.12 16.22
C LYS A 454 -16.34 -15.23 15.81
N GLY A 455 -16.51 -15.02 14.51
CA GLY A 455 -17.59 -14.24 13.90
C GLY A 455 -17.46 -12.72 14.07
N LYS A 456 -16.38 -12.21 14.67
CA LYS A 456 -16.15 -10.76 14.86
C LYS A 456 -15.41 -10.14 13.67
N PHE A 457 -14.48 -10.88 13.05
CA PHE A 457 -13.81 -10.47 11.83
C PHE A 457 -14.44 -11.18 10.63
N LYS A 458 -14.72 -10.44 9.56
CA LYS A 458 -15.26 -11.01 8.32
C LYS A 458 -14.19 -11.68 7.50
N HIS A 459 -12.97 -11.15 7.54
CA HIS A 459 -11.81 -11.67 6.83
C HIS A 459 -10.67 -11.94 7.80
N TYR A 460 -9.81 -12.91 7.48
CA TYR A 460 -8.52 -13.09 8.12
C TYR A 460 -7.41 -13.21 7.08
N ASP A 461 -6.35 -12.43 7.27
CA ASP A 461 -5.07 -12.71 6.64
C ASP A 461 -4.40 -13.82 7.45
N VAL A 462 -4.42 -15.04 6.92
CA VAL A 462 -4.04 -16.24 7.69
C VAL A 462 -2.54 -16.27 7.92
N ASN A 463 -1.77 -16.16 6.85
CA ASN A 463 -0.32 -16.19 6.89
C ASN A 463 0.21 -15.18 5.89
N ASN A 464 0.67 -14.04 6.39
CA ASN A 464 1.04 -12.88 5.59
C ASN A 464 2.41 -13.10 4.91
N GLU A 465 2.54 -12.60 3.67
CA GLU A 465 3.81 -12.49 2.92
C GLU A 465 4.52 -13.83 2.66
N MET A 466 3.75 -14.81 2.20
CA MET A 466 4.25 -16.17 1.91
C MET A 466 5.15 -16.23 0.66
N LEU A 467 5.13 -15.22 -0.20
CA LEU A 467 6.04 -15.09 -1.35
C LEU A 467 7.42 -14.54 -0.93
N HIS A 468 7.52 -13.85 0.21
CA HIS A 468 8.77 -13.24 0.69
C HIS A 468 9.39 -13.95 1.91
N GLY A 469 8.60 -14.72 2.66
CA GLY A 469 9.07 -15.49 3.81
C GLY A 469 8.64 -16.95 3.78
N SER A 470 9.37 -17.79 4.50
CA SER A 470 9.08 -19.23 4.64
C SER A 470 9.34 -19.76 6.06
N TYR A 471 9.39 -18.88 7.07
CA TYR A 471 9.80 -19.23 8.44
C TYR A 471 9.07 -20.46 9.00
N TYR A 472 7.73 -20.50 8.90
CA TYR A 472 6.97 -21.61 9.45
C TYR A 472 7.11 -22.86 8.58
N GLN A 473 7.09 -22.69 7.25
CA GLN A 473 7.25 -23.79 6.30
C GLN A 473 8.58 -24.53 6.49
N ASP A 474 9.68 -23.79 6.61
CA ASP A 474 11.03 -24.37 6.73
C ASP A 474 11.23 -25.09 8.07
N ARG A 475 10.54 -24.63 9.13
CA ARG A 475 10.66 -25.21 10.48
C ARG A 475 9.68 -26.36 10.74
N LEU A 476 8.48 -26.29 10.18
CA LEU A 476 7.38 -27.22 10.48
C LEU A 476 7.07 -28.19 9.33
N GLY A 477 7.52 -27.89 8.12
CA GLY A 477 7.31 -28.68 6.90
C GLY A 477 6.30 -28.05 5.95
N LYS A 478 6.32 -28.50 4.68
CA LYS A 478 5.56 -27.91 3.57
C LYS A 478 4.04 -27.81 3.82
N ASP A 479 3.46 -28.77 4.55
CA ASP A 479 2.01 -28.85 4.74
C ASP A 479 1.48 -27.82 5.77
N ILE A 480 2.36 -27.12 6.50
CA ILE A 480 1.94 -26.24 7.61
C ILE A 480 1.05 -25.10 7.14
N ARG A 481 1.33 -24.51 5.97
CA ARG A 481 0.56 -23.39 5.43
C ARG A 481 -0.88 -23.83 5.16
N ALA A 482 -1.07 -24.94 4.45
CA ALA A 482 -2.40 -25.50 4.22
C ALA A 482 -3.12 -25.88 5.52
N ASN A 483 -2.40 -26.42 6.51
CA ASN A 483 -2.95 -26.76 7.82
C ASN A 483 -3.40 -25.54 8.63
N MET A 484 -2.70 -24.40 8.54
CA MET A 484 -3.11 -23.14 9.16
C MET A 484 -4.48 -22.69 8.61
N PHE A 485 -4.66 -22.71 7.29
CA PHE A 485 -5.95 -22.36 6.66
C PHE A 485 -7.07 -23.34 7.05
N LYS A 486 -6.81 -24.66 7.01
CA LYS A 486 -7.81 -25.67 7.40
C LYS A 486 -8.27 -25.49 8.84
N THR A 487 -7.31 -25.33 9.76
CA THR A 487 -7.59 -25.15 11.19
C THR A 487 -8.31 -23.82 11.43
N ALA A 488 -7.92 -22.76 10.72
CA ALA A 488 -8.59 -21.48 10.84
C ALA A 488 -10.07 -21.54 10.45
N ASN A 489 -10.38 -22.18 9.32
CA ASN A 489 -11.75 -22.37 8.86
C ASN A 489 -12.57 -23.29 9.78
N GLN A 490 -11.94 -24.27 10.42
CA GLN A 490 -12.63 -25.13 11.41
C GLN A 490 -13.03 -24.34 12.66
N LEU A 491 -12.15 -23.45 13.14
CA LEU A 491 -12.39 -22.66 14.35
C LEU A 491 -13.39 -21.52 14.10
N ASP A 492 -13.26 -20.82 12.96
CA ASP A 492 -14.20 -19.80 12.50
C ASP A 492 -14.60 -19.98 11.03
N PRO A 493 -15.64 -20.80 10.74
CA PRO A 493 -16.11 -21.02 9.37
C PRO A 493 -16.89 -19.83 8.79
N SER A 494 -17.11 -18.77 9.57
CA SER A 494 -17.86 -17.59 9.10
C SER A 494 -16.98 -16.54 8.43
N ALA A 495 -15.66 -16.64 8.60
CA ALA A 495 -14.70 -15.70 8.04
C ALA A 495 -14.14 -16.20 6.71
N THR A 496 -13.99 -15.29 5.74
CA THR A 496 -13.25 -15.57 4.50
C THR A 496 -11.75 -15.53 4.79
N LEU A 497 -11.02 -16.57 4.41
CA LEU A 497 -9.58 -16.67 4.62
C LEU A 497 -8.81 -16.15 3.41
N PHE A 498 -7.92 -15.19 3.65
CA PHE A 498 -7.12 -14.53 2.63
C PHE A 498 -5.66 -15.00 2.68
N VAL A 499 -5.10 -15.20 1.49
CA VAL A 499 -3.66 -14.98 1.26
C VAL A 499 -3.43 -13.46 1.15
N ASN A 500 -2.29 -12.93 1.59
CA ASN A 500 -2.01 -11.49 1.52
C ASN A 500 -0.51 -11.24 1.26
N ASP A 501 -0.20 -10.46 0.22
CA ASP A 501 1.17 -10.23 -0.23
C ASP A 501 1.35 -8.90 -0.98
N TYR A 502 2.60 -8.43 -1.15
CA TYR A 502 2.94 -7.11 -1.73
C TYR A 502 3.74 -7.19 -3.02
N HIS A 503 3.77 -6.08 -3.80
CA HIS A 503 4.40 -5.96 -5.13
C HIS A 503 3.83 -6.90 -6.22
N VAL A 504 2.67 -7.51 -5.99
CA VAL A 504 2.03 -8.41 -6.95
C VAL A 504 1.58 -7.65 -8.21
N GLU A 505 1.22 -6.38 -8.05
CA GLU A 505 0.48 -5.58 -9.03
C GLU A 505 1.31 -4.55 -9.81
N ASP A 506 2.59 -4.38 -9.46
CA ASP A 506 3.39 -3.24 -9.94
C ASP A 506 4.51 -3.61 -10.93
N GLY A 507 4.85 -4.90 -11.05
CA GLY A 507 5.92 -5.39 -11.92
C GLY A 507 7.33 -5.08 -11.41
N CYS A 508 7.47 -4.76 -10.12
CA CYS A 508 8.72 -4.32 -9.51
C CYS A 508 9.39 -5.38 -8.64
N ASP A 509 8.76 -6.52 -8.31
CA ASP A 509 9.38 -7.65 -7.61
C ASP A 509 9.24 -8.94 -8.44
N THR A 510 10.32 -9.71 -8.57
CA THR A 510 10.29 -11.01 -9.27
C THR A 510 9.89 -12.16 -8.36
N ARG A 511 10.02 -11.98 -7.04
CA ARG A 511 9.54 -12.96 -6.04
C ARG A 511 8.03 -12.92 -5.89
N SER A 512 7.43 -11.74 -6.15
CA SER A 512 6.01 -11.49 -6.02
C SER A 512 5.47 -10.91 -7.31
N CYS A 513 4.86 -11.78 -8.11
CA CYS A 513 4.18 -11.43 -9.34
C CYS A 513 2.88 -12.25 -9.45
N PRO A 514 1.95 -11.88 -10.36
CA PRO A 514 0.67 -12.56 -10.48
C PRO A 514 0.81 -14.07 -10.71
N GLU A 515 1.76 -14.48 -11.56
CA GLU A 515 2.02 -15.89 -11.86
C GLU A 515 2.44 -16.69 -10.64
N ARG A 516 3.44 -16.20 -9.88
CA ARG A 516 3.92 -16.85 -8.66
C ARG A 516 2.83 -16.91 -7.59
N TYR A 517 2.01 -15.86 -7.50
CA TYR A 517 0.93 -15.83 -6.52
C TYR A 517 -0.19 -16.81 -6.89
N ILE A 518 -0.52 -16.93 -8.19
CA ILE A 518 -1.46 -17.94 -8.70
C ILE A 518 -0.95 -19.35 -8.39
N GLU A 519 0.31 -19.66 -8.71
CA GLU A 519 0.92 -20.95 -8.39
C GLU A 519 0.83 -21.27 -6.90
N HIS A 520 1.13 -20.28 -6.05
CA HIS A 520 1.06 -20.43 -4.60
C HIS A 520 -0.36 -20.69 -4.08
N ILE A 521 -1.36 -19.95 -4.60
CA ILE A 521 -2.77 -20.15 -4.22
C ILE A 521 -3.27 -21.53 -4.66
N LEU A 522 -2.93 -21.96 -5.87
CA LEU A 522 -3.31 -23.26 -6.40
C LEU A 522 -2.70 -24.41 -5.58
N ASP A 523 -1.42 -24.30 -5.18
CA ASP A 523 -0.76 -25.28 -4.30
C ASP A 523 -1.48 -25.40 -2.94
N LEU A 524 -1.85 -24.27 -2.33
CA LEU A 524 -2.64 -24.29 -1.09
C LEU A 524 -4.01 -24.98 -1.28
N GLN A 525 -4.71 -24.65 -2.37
CA GLN A 525 -6.02 -25.25 -2.68
C GLN A 525 -5.93 -26.74 -2.97
N GLU A 526 -4.90 -27.19 -3.71
CA GLU A 526 -4.63 -28.62 -3.98
C GLU A 526 -4.37 -29.40 -2.69
N GLN A 527 -3.69 -28.77 -1.73
CA GLN A 527 -3.50 -29.33 -0.39
C GLN A 527 -4.76 -29.25 0.49
N GLY A 528 -5.87 -28.69 0.01
CA GLY A 528 -7.16 -28.60 0.69
C GLY A 528 -7.30 -27.41 1.64
N ALA A 529 -6.49 -26.36 1.48
CA ALA A 529 -6.68 -25.10 2.19
C ALA A 529 -7.92 -24.35 1.65
N PRO A 530 -8.87 -23.94 2.50
CA PRO A 530 -10.03 -23.14 2.09
C PRO A 530 -9.65 -21.67 1.87
N VAL A 531 -8.81 -21.40 0.86
CA VAL A 531 -8.49 -20.04 0.42
C VAL A 531 -9.74 -19.41 -0.20
N GLY A 532 -10.24 -18.35 0.44
CA GLY A 532 -11.50 -17.69 0.07
C GLY A 532 -11.32 -16.32 -0.58
N GLY A 533 -10.11 -15.75 -0.59
CA GLY A 533 -9.84 -14.44 -1.19
C GLY A 533 -8.36 -14.17 -1.42
N ILE A 534 -8.07 -13.19 -2.28
CA ILE A 534 -6.72 -12.76 -2.65
C ILE A 534 -6.49 -11.34 -2.13
N GLY A 535 -5.55 -11.19 -1.20
CA GLY A 535 -5.09 -9.91 -0.69
C GLY A 535 -3.89 -9.43 -1.48
N ILE A 536 -3.99 -8.20 -1.99
CA ILE A 536 -2.90 -7.44 -2.59
C ILE A 536 -2.68 -6.25 -1.66
N GLN A 537 -1.50 -6.15 -1.02
CA GLN A 537 -1.23 -5.07 -0.07
C GLN A 537 -1.44 -3.70 -0.75
N GLY A 538 -0.84 -3.46 -1.91
CA GLY A 538 -1.06 -2.20 -2.63
C GLY A 538 -0.11 -1.07 -2.22
N HIS A 539 1.04 -1.40 -1.63
CA HIS A 539 2.11 -0.43 -1.35
C HIS A 539 2.81 -0.02 -2.64
N ILE A 540 2.31 1.01 -3.31
CA ILE A 540 2.78 1.41 -4.65
C ILE A 540 3.35 2.83 -4.66
N ASP A 541 4.40 3.06 -5.45
CA ASP A 541 5.01 4.38 -5.61
C ASP A 541 4.49 5.11 -6.86
N ASN A 542 4.52 4.44 -8.01
CA ASN A 542 4.28 5.07 -9.32
C ASN A 542 3.19 4.33 -10.12
N PRO A 543 1.93 4.31 -9.66
CA PRO A 543 0.90 3.46 -10.25
C PRO A 543 0.63 3.81 -11.72
N VAL A 544 0.63 2.78 -12.57
CA VAL A 544 0.22 2.82 -13.97
C VAL A 544 -0.93 1.86 -14.19
N GLY A 545 -2.07 2.41 -14.61
CA GLY A 545 -3.34 1.70 -14.68
C GLY A 545 -3.27 0.36 -15.42
N PRO A 546 -2.76 0.32 -16.67
CA PRO A 546 -2.64 -0.94 -17.42
C PRO A 546 -1.69 -1.99 -16.81
N VAL A 547 -0.67 -1.59 -16.04
CA VAL A 547 0.21 -2.54 -15.33
C VAL A 547 -0.59 -3.21 -14.22
N VAL A 548 -1.24 -2.41 -13.36
CA VAL A 548 -2.09 -2.90 -12.26
C VAL A 548 -3.25 -3.74 -12.79
N CYS A 549 -3.95 -3.27 -13.82
CA CYS A 549 -5.08 -4.00 -14.43
C CYS A 549 -4.65 -5.37 -14.97
N THR A 550 -3.46 -5.47 -15.57
CA THR A 550 -2.95 -6.75 -16.10
C THR A 550 -2.73 -7.76 -14.97
N ALA A 551 -2.24 -7.32 -13.81
CA ALA A 551 -2.11 -8.18 -12.63
C ALA A 551 -3.49 -8.63 -12.10
N LEU A 552 -4.44 -7.70 -12.00
CA LEU A 552 -5.81 -7.99 -11.57
C LEU A 552 -6.54 -8.96 -12.53
N ASP A 553 -6.36 -8.79 -13.84
CA ASP A 553 -6.95 -9.66 -14.87
C ASP A 553 -6.43 -11.10 -14.72
N LYS A 554 -5.12 -11.27 -14.49
CA LYS A 554 -4.50 -12.58 -14.28
C LYS A 554 -5.01 -13.25 -13.00
N LEU A 555 -5.00 -12.54 -11.88
CA LEU A 555 -5.48 -13.06 -10.59
C LEU A 555 -6.98 -13.36 -10.62
N GLY A 556 -7.76 -12.53 -11.34
CA GLY A 556 -9.20 -12.68 -11.48
C GLY A 556 -9.63 -14.00 -12.15
N ILE A 557 -8.75 -14.66 -12.91
CA ILE A 557 -8.98 -15.99 -13.50
C ILE A 557 -9.30 -17.04 -12.43
N LEU A 558 -8.75 -16.90 -11.22
CA LEU A 558 -9.01 -17.82 -10.11
C LEU A 558 -10.45 -17.77 -9.60
N GLY A 559 -11.22 -16.73 -9.95
CA GLY A 559 -12.60 -16.56 -9.49
C GLY A 559 -12.75 -16.24 -8.00
N LEU A 560 -11.64 -16.02 -7.29
CA LEU A 560 -11.62 -15.56 -5.91
C LEU A 560 -11.77 -14.02 -5.86
N PRO A 561 -12.46 -13.46 -4.84
CA PRO A 561 -12.53 -12.01 -4.65
C PRO A 561 -11.14 -11.45 -4.33
N ILE A 562 -10.75 -10.40 -5.07
CA ILE A 562 -9.52 -9.65 -4.85
C ILE A 562 -9.82 -8.46 -3.93
N TRP A 563 -8.94 -8.21 -2.97
CA TRP A 563 -8.96 -7.04 -2.11
C TRP A 563 -7.62 -6.33 -2.15
N PHE A 564 -7.67 -5.02 -2.33
CA PHE A 564 -6.54 -4.19 -1.89
C PHE A 564 -6.64 -4.06 -0.37
N THR A 565 -5.66 -4.59 0.35
CA THR A 565 -5.71 -4.80 1.81
C THR A 565 -4.98 -3.72 2.59
N GLU A 566 -4.00 -3.05 1.97
CA GLU A 566 -3.05 -2.12 2.60
C GLU A 566 -2.66 -0.97 1.63
N LEU A 567 -3.60 -0.50 0.80
CA LEU A 567 -3.32 0.45 -0.26
C LEU A 567 -2.79 1.78 0.29
N ASP A 568 -1.62 2.18 -0.16
CA ASP A 568 -1.10 3.52 0.03
C ASP A 568 -0.18 3.93 -1.13
N VAL A 569 -0.06 5.25 -1.29
CA VAL A 569 0.81 5.89 -2.28
C VAL A 569 1.60 6.99 -1.59
N SER A 570 2.87 7.15 -1.96
CA SER A 570 3.77 8.09 -1.30
C SER A 570 4.33 9.10 -2.30
N SER A 571 4.19 10.39 -1.97
CA SER A 571 4.91 11.47 -2.62
C SER A 571 4.90 12.70 -1.70
N ILE A 572 6.02 13.42 -1.67
CA ILE A 572 6.13 14.69 -0.94
C ILE A 572 5.11 15.71 -1.49
N ASN A 573 4.94 15.73 -2.82
CA ASN A 573 3.93 16.56 -3.45
C ASN A 573 2.56 15.88 -3.36
N GLU A 574 1.66 16.48 -2.58
CA GLU A 574 0.32 15.97 -2.30
C GLU A 574 -0.62 15.94 -3.52
N HIS A 575 -0.35 16.73 -4.57
CA HIS A 575 -1.11 16.65 -5.83
C HIS A 575 -0.74 15.38 -6.59
N VAL A 576 0.56 15.11 -6.73
CA VAL A 576 1.07 13.88 -7.35
C VAL A 576 0.54 12.65 -6.62
N ARG A 577 0.63 12.66 -5.29
CA ARG A 577 0.06 11.60 -4.44
C ARG A 577 -1.45 11.45 -4.63
N GLY A 578 -2.18 12.55 -4.75
CA GLY A 578 -3.62 12.56 -5.03
C GLY A 578 -3.98 11.89 -6.35
N GLU A 579 -3.21 12.16 -7.41
CA GLU A 579 -3.41 11.52 -8.70
C GLU A 579 -3.08 10.02 -8.66
N ASP A 580 -2.01 9.65 -7.97
CA ASP A 580 -1.60 8.24 -7.82
C ASP A 580 -2.66 7.42 -7.09
N LEU A 581 -3.19 7.96 -6.00
CA LEU A 581 -4.26 7.32 -5.25
C LEU A 581 -5.50 7.14 -6.11
N GLU A 582 -5.86 8.15 -6.92
CA GLU A 582 -7.00 8.03 -7.83
C GLU A 582 -6.80 6.96 -8.90
N VAL A 583 -5.59 6.80 -9.45
CA VAL A 583 -5.30 5.70 -10.38
C VAL A 583 -5.66 4.37 -9.72
N MET A 584 -5.11 4.10 -8.53
CA MET A 584 -5.35 2.85 -7.83
C MET A 584 -6.82 2.65 -7.47
N LEU A 585 -7.47 3.68 -6.92
CA LEU A 585 -8.87 3.62 -6.54
C LEU A 585 -9.79 3.38 -7.74
N ARG A 586 -9.55 4.02 -8.88
CA ARG A 586 -10.36 3.82 -10.08
C ARG A 586 -10.13 2.45 -10.72
N GLU A 587 -8.89 1.98 -10.80
CA GLU A 587 -8.58 0.65 -11.34
C GLU A 587 -9.25 -0.43 -10.48
N ALA A 588 -9.07 -0.36 -9.17
CA ALA A 588 -9.69 -1.28 -8.22
C ALA A 588 -11.23 -1.24 -8.29
N PHE A 589 -11.84 -0.05 -8.21
CA PHE A 589 -13.30 0.08 -8.22
C PHE A 589 -13.92 -0.37 -9.54
N ALA A 590 -13.23 -0.18 -10.67
CA ALA A 590 -13.73 -0.54 -12.00
C ALA A 590 -13.42 -1.99 -12.41
N HIS A 591 -12.63 -2.76 -11.64
CA HIS A 591 -12.30 -4.14 -11.96
C HIS A 591 -13.33 -5.13 -11.36
N PRO A 592 -13.88 -6.09 -12.13
CA PRO A 592 -14.97 -6.95 -11.67
C PRO A 592 -14.57 -7.95 -10.58
N ALA A 593 -13.30 -8.40 -10.54
CA ALA A 593 -12.82 -9.32 -9.51
C ALA A 593 -12.48 -8.63 -8.17
N VAL A 594 -12.35 -7.31 -8.15
CA VAL A 594 -12.04 -6.58 -6.92
C VAL A 594 -13.33 -6.36 -6.14
N GLU A 595 -13.36 -6.76 -4.87
CA GLU A 595 -14.55 -6.65 -4.02
C GLU A 595 -14.32 -5.76 -2.78
N GLY A 596 -13.12 -5.18 -2.63
CA GLY A 596 -12.89 -4.17 -1.59
C GLY A 596 -11.52 -3.50 -1.65
N ILE A 597 -11.45 -2.32 -1.03
CA ILE A 597 -10.23 -1.50 -0.93
C ILE A 597 -10.05 -1.06 0.51
N MET A 598 -8.82 -1.15 1.00
CA MET A 598 -8.43 -0.76 2.34
C MET A 598 -7.20 0.11 2.25
N LEU A 599 -7.28 1.32 2.79
CA LEU A 599 -6.11 2.20 2.85
C LEU A 599 -5.24 1.83 4.05
N TRP A 600 -3.91 1.81 3.92
CA TRP A 600 -3.02 1.52 5.05
C TRP A 600 -2.74 2.74 5.94
N GLY A 601 -3.83 3.27 6.46
CA GLY A 601 -3.88 4.52 7.22
C GLY A 601 -4.29 5.69 6.32
N PHE A 602 -4.44 6.86 6.94
CA PHE A 602 -4.79 8.09 6.23
C PHE A 602 -4.34 9.37 6.95
N TRP A 603 -3.64 9.26 8.08
CA TRP A 603 -3.32 10.40 8.96
C TRP A 603 -1.81 10.50 9.18
N GLU A 604 -1.21 11.66 8.92
CA GLU A 604 0.25 11.88 8.74
C GLU A 604 1.15 11.13 9.74
N LEU A 605 0.93 11.30 11.04
CA LEU A 605 1.79 10.70 12.08
C LEU A 605 1.36 9.27 12.48
N PHE A 606 0.41 8.68 11.76
CA PHE A 606 -0.10 7.33 11.96
C PHE A 606 0.05 6.45 10.70
N MET A 607 0.87 6.89 9.74
CA MET A 607 1.24 6.11 8.55
C MET A 607 2.50 5.29 8.81
N SER A 608 2.63 4.13 8.17
CA SER A 608 3.89 3.37 8.10
C SER A 608 4.85 3.93 7.04
N ARG A 609 4.32 4.54 5.97
CA ARG A 609 5.07 5.21 4.92
C ARG A 609 4.97 6.73 5.07
N ASP A 610 6.11 7.40 4.97
CA ASP A 610 6.16 8.86 4.95
C ASP A 610 5.37 9.41 3.76
N ASN A 611 4.76 10.58 3.95
CA ASN A 611 4.02 11.27 2.90
C ASN A 611 2.96 10.39 2.21
N ALA A 612 2.25 9.52 2.95
CA ALA A 612 1.18 8.68 2.41
C ALA A 612 -0.23 9.07 2.90
N HIS A 613 -0.35 10.20 3.62
CA HIS A 613 -1.57 10.58 4.33
C HIS A 613 -2.56 11.42 3.51
N LEU A 614 -3.83 11.34 3.91
CA LEU A 614 -4.94 12.16 3.40
C LEU A 614 -5.23 13.36 4.31
N VAL A 615 -4.89 13.21 5.59
CA VAL A 615 -5.14 14.18 6.66
C VAL A 615 -3.82 14.48 7.34
N ASN A 616 -3.45 15.76 7.41
CA ASN A 616 -2.24 16.21 8.07
C ASN A 616 -2.30 15.95 9.58
N ALA A 617 -1.16 16.00 10.26
CA ALA A 617 -1.04 15.60 11.66
C ALA A 617 -2.11 16.22 12.60
N GLU A 618 -2.50 17.47 12.34
CA GLU A 618 -3.44 18.24 13.16
C GLU A 618 -4.89 18.26 12.62
N GLY A 619 -5.23 17.40 11.64
CA GLY A 619 -6.61 17.18 11.18
C GLY A 619 -7.02 17.90 9.89
N ASP A 620 -6.13 18.68 9.30
CA ASP A 620 -6.39 19.37 8.03
C ASP A 620 -6.38 18.37 6.86
N VAL A 621 -7.48 18.31 6.08
CA VAL A 621 -7.57 17.47 4.88
C VAL A 621 -6.73 18.09 3.76
N ASN A 622 -5.76 17.32 3.28
CA ASN A 622 -4.78 17.76 2.28
C ASN A 622 -5.29 17.50 0.85
N GLU A 623 -4.53 17.84 -0.18
CA GLU A 623 -4.99 17.73 -1.58
C GLU A 623 -5.30 16.27 -1.99
N THR A 624 -4.52 15.30 -1.49
CA THR A 624 -4.80 13.87 -1.67
C THR A 624 -6.13 13.49 -1.01
N GLY A 625 -6.38 13.96 0.21
CA GLY A 625 -7.65 13.72 0.91
C GLY A 625 -8.84 14.35 0.22
N LYS A 626 -8.70 15.57 -0.32
CA LYS A 626 -9.74 16.21 -1.14
C LYS A 626 -10.07 15.39 -2.38
N ARG A 627 -9.05 14.84 -3.06
CA ARG A 627 -9.23 13.96 -4.22
C ARG A 627 -9.99 12.68 -3.86
N PHE A 628 -9.61 12.02 -2.77
CA PHE A 628 -10.31 10.84 -2.24
C PHE A 628 -11.79 11.13 -1.95
N LEU A 629 -12.08 12.23 -1.25
CA LEU A 629 -13.45 12.62 -0.92
C LEU A 629 -14.28 12.96 -2.16
N ALA A 630 -13.66 13.57 -3.18
CA ALA A 630 -14.31 13.84 -4.46
C ALA A 630 -14.68 12.54 -5.20
N LEU A 631 -13.80 11.53 -5.22
CA LEU A 631 -14.10 10.21 -5.79
C LEU A 631 -15.24 9.51 -5.05
N LYS A 632 -15.21 9.54 -3.72
CA LYS A 632 -16.31 9.00 -2.92
C LYS A 632 -17.65 9.65 -3.24
N HIS A 633 -17.65 10.95 -3.51
CA HIS A 633 -18.85 11.66 -3.93
C HIS A 633 -19.26 11.30 -5.37
N GLU A 634 -18.31 11.17 -6.29
CA GLU A 634 -18.55 10.67 -7.67
C GLU A 634 -19.19 9.27 -7.66
N TRP A 635 -18.84 8.43 -6.69
CA TRP A 635 -19.40 7.09 -6.50
C TRP A 635 -20.71 7.07 -5.73
N LEU A 636 -21.46 8.18 -5.70
CA LEU A 636 -22.84 8.22 -5.24
C LEU A 636 -23.78 8.55 -6.39
N SER A 637 -24.94 7.90 -6.38
CA SER A 637 -25.94 8.08 -7.43
C SER A 637 -27.01 9.08 -6.99
N HIS A 638 -27.39 9.93 -7.92
CA HIS A 638 -28.51 10.84 -7.79
C HIS A 638 -29.34 10.81 -9.08
N ALA A 639 -30.66 10.78 -8.95
CA ALA A 639 -31.56 10.83 -10.11
C ALA A 639 -32.75 11.72 -9.79
N ARG A 640 -33.24 12.46 -10.79
CA ARG A 640 -34.43 13.30 -10.69
C ARG A 640 -35.22 13.19 -11.98
N GLY A 641 -36.54 13.28 -11.86
CA GLY A 641 -37.42 13.31 -13.01
C GLY A 641 -38.87 13.22 -12.57
N GLN A 642 -39.71 12.74 -13.46
CA GLN A 642 -41.13 12.60 -13.21
C GLN A 642 -41.55 11.14 -13.34
N VAL A 643 -42.59 10.77 -12.59
CA VAL A 643 -43.27 9.48 -12.79
C VAL A 643 -43.89 9.46 -14.19
N ASP A 644 -43.63 8.40 -14.94
CA ASP A 644 -44.15 8.21 -16.29
C ASP A 644 -45.63 7.79 -16.29
N VAL A 645 -46.20 7.65 -17.50
CA VAL A 645 -47.60 7.25 -17.70
C VAL A 645 -47.92 5.83 -17.22
N GLN A 646 -46.90 5.00 -16.98
CA GLN A 646 -47.03 3.65 -16.43
C GLN A 646 -46.89 3.63 -14.90
N GLY A 647 -46.73 4.80 -14.26
CA GLY A 647 -46.52 4.90 -12.83
C GLY A 647 -45.09 4.53 -12.40
N GLN A 648 -44.10 4.69 -13.28
CA GLN A 648 -42.72 4.26 -13.05
C GLN A 648 -41.72 5.41 -13.09
N PHE A 649 -40.60 5.23 -12.40
CA PHE A 649 -39.41 6.05 -12.56
C PHE A 649 -38.18 5.15 -12.66
N ASN A 650 -37.47 5.25 -13.78
CA ASN A 650 -36.33 4.40 -14.10
C ASN A 650 -35.02 5.18 -13.95
N PHE A 651 -34.03 4.56 -13.33
CA PHE A 651 -32.67 5.11 -13.25
C PHE A 651 -31.64 3.98 -13.10
N ARG A 652 -30.36 4.30 -13.29
CA ARG A 652 -29.24 3.38 -13.02
C ARG A 652 -28.44 3.89 -11.84
N GLY A 653 -28.20 3.04 -10.83
CA GLY A 653 -27.59 3.45 -9.57
C GLY A 653 -26.55 2.46 -9.04
N PHE A 654 -25.53 2.96 -8.37
CA PHE A 654 -24.54 2.17 -7.64
C PHE A 654 -25.18 1.33 -6.54
N HIS A 655 -24.63 0.15 -6.25
CA HIS A 655 -25.17 -0.68 -5.18
C HIS A 655 -25.11 0.03 -3.81
N GLY A 656 -26.19 -0.03 -3.02
CA GLY A 656 -26.24 0.56 -1.69
C GLY A 656 -27.62 1.06 -1.26
N LYS A 657 -27.66 1.92 -0.25
CA LYS A 657 -28.91 2.44 0.34
C LYS A 657 -29.30 3.77 -0.29
N TYR A 658 -30.60 3.95 -0.50
CA TYR A 658 -31.20 5.09 -1.16
C TYR A 658 -32.36 5.66 -0.36
N THR A 659 -32.62 6.95 -0.56
CA THR A 659 -33.90 7.59 -0.30
C THR A 659 -34.55 8.02 -1.61
N VAL A 660 -35.87 7.88 -1.69
CA VAL A 660 -36.71 8.50 -2.72
C VAL A 660 -37.64 9.51 -2.07
N GLU A 661 -37.58 10.76 -2.54
CA GLU A 661 -38.51 11.83 -2.22
C GLU A 661 -39.52 11.99 -3.37
N ILE A 662 -40.79 12.13 -3.01
CA ILE A 662 -41.91 12.30 -3.96
C ILE A 662 -42.76 13.47 -3.49
N ASP A 663 -42.96 14.44 -4.38
CA ASP A 663 -43.78 15.62 -4.10
C ASP A 663 -45.13 15.48 -4.79
N THR A 664 -46.13 14.95 -4.10
CA THR A 664 -47.52 14.92 -4.61
C THR A 664 -48.19 16.27 -4.35
N PRO A 665 -49.30 16.60 -5.04
CA PRO A 665 -50.03 17.86 -4.80
C PRO A 665 -50.50 18.06 -3.35
N SER A 666 -50.64 16.99 -2.57
CA SER A 666 -51.14 17.02 -1.19
C SER A 666 -50.08 16.78 -0.12
N LYS A 667 -48.95 16.13 -0.45
CA LYS A 667 -47.94 15.73 0.55
C LYS A 667 -46.58 15.41 -0.06
N LYS A 668 -45.52 15.78 0.66
CA LYS A 668 -44.17 15.28 0.42
C LYS A 668 -43.93 13.97 1.19
N MET A 669 -43.42 12.95 0.51
CA MET A 669 -43.12 11.65 1.11
C MET A 669 -41.68 11.22 0.86
N VAL A 670 -41.10 10.49 1.82
CA VAL A 670 -39.75 9.96 1.76
C VAL A 670 -39.78 8.48 2.11
N LYS A 671 -39.19 7.63 1.26
CA LYS A 671 -39.04 6.18 1.48
C LYS A 671 -37.58 5.78 1.29
N THR A 672 -37.15 4.72 1.98
CA THR A 672 -35.82 4.12 1.83
C THR A 672 -35.90 2.79 1.09
N PHE A 673 -34.87 2.47 0.32
CA PHE A 673 -34.71 1.16 -0.33
C PHE A 673 -33.23 0.84 -0.53
N VAL A 674 -32.94 -0.41 -0.88
CA VAL A 674 -31.58 -0.90 -1.14
C VAL A 674 -31.49 -1.36 -2.59
N VAL A 675 -30.38 -1.04 -3.24
CA VAL A 675 -30.01 -1.56 -4.56
C VAL A 675 -28.89 -2.57 -4.34
N ASP A 676 -29.23 -3.85 -4.37
CA ASP A 676 -28.26 -4.94 -4.26
C ASP A 676 -27.65 -5.30 -5.63
N LYS A 677 -26.47 -5.92 -5.61
CA LYS A 677 -25.80 -6.46 -6.81
C LYS A 677 -26.72 -7.44 -7.55
N GLY A 678 -26.76 -7.35 -8.87
CA GLY A 678 -27.49 -8.31 -9.71
C GLY A 678 -27.58 -7.88 -11.17
N ASP A 679 -27.83 -8.86 -12.05
CA ASP A 679 -27.70 -8.69 -13.51
C ASP A 679 -28.99 -8.23 -14.20
N THR A 680 -30.13 -8.34 -13.52
CA THR A 680 -31.45 -7.92 -14.04
C THR A 680 -31.92 -6.61 -13.39
N PRO A 681 -32.77 -5.80 -14.04
CA PRO A 681 -33.32 -4.61 -13.40
C PRO A 681 -33.99 -4.90 -12.05
N LEU A 682 -33.70 -4.10 -11.03
CA LEU A 682 -34.34 -4.20 -9.72
C LEU A 682 -35.67 -3.45 -9.74
N VAL A 683 -36.78 -4.14 -9.48
CA VAL A 683 -38.09 -3.51 -9.35
C VAL A 683 -38.39 -3.24 -7.87
N VAL A 684 -38.57 -1.97 -7.52
CA VAL A 684 -38.85 -1.52 -6.15
C VAL A 684 -40.28 -0.98 -6.09
N PRO A 685 -41.21 -1.65 -5.39
CA PRO A 685 -42.54 -1.11 -5.16
C PRO A 685 -42.47 0.06 -4.16
N VAL A 686 -43.16 1.15 -4.49
CA VAL A 686 -43.29 2.32 -3.63
C VAL A 686 -44.78 2.61 -3.42
N GLU A 687 -45.28 2.21 -2.26
CA GLU A 687 -46.66 2.48 -1.85
C GLU A 687 -46.79 3.91 -1.31
N LEU A 688 -47.73 4.66 -1.89
CA LEU A 688 -48.02 6.07 -1.59
C LEU A 688 -49.16 6.23 -0.57
#